data_AF-A0A7W0XGH3-F1
#
_entry.id   AF-A0A7W0XGH3-F1
#
_cell.length_a   1.000
_cell.length_b   1.000
_cell.length_c   1.000
_cell.angle_alpha   90.00
_cell.angle_beta   90.00
_cell.angle_gamma   90.00
#
_symmetry.space_group_name_H-M   'P 1'
#
loop_
_entity.id
_entity.type
_entity.pdbx_description
1 polymer ?
#
loop_
_entity_poly.entity_id
_entity_poly.type
_entity_poly.pdbx_seq_one_letter_code
_entity_poly.pdbx_strand_id
1 'polypeptide(L)'
;MSDSNIFVFDQYMLAPDERLLLRDGQPVAVTPKTFDLLVVLVRNSGHLVGKDELLQQVWPDSFVEEVSLSVNISALRKALGGDQTAARFIETVPKRGYRFIAPVKRVGNDTAEIVFKRRLKIVAEIDESVAHQDAATSSEVTLEGPSRLASRRRIVLTVAAFLVIVVGAFLFWRMNAKHPAVQFDSLAVLPFTTADASDEYLADGLSEATINGLAQLPKLRVAPRTSTFRYKRQPLEPQRMGGELGVQGLVLGKVVSHGETLDIQVDLINVANNSRVWGSQYHGKVSDLVSLQTRISRDLVRAIGLPLNSDEEQRLFVHVTENSDAYRAYLQGRYFWNHRTEEGLQKSIVAFHRATEIDPNFALAFSGLADSYTTLGYLSYISPTQAFPPAKNYALKALELDPSLAEAHASLAYDKFYFDWDWAGAEVEFRRAIELNDRYATAHQWYSIYLQASGRPDEAFREIQLARERDPLSLSINTDIGFHLYYNRQYDEAIKQLQSVLEMKKDFPLAHLWLGRSYQQIGKYNDALGEFQQVEDAFHGWAVSLAAVGFINGVTGRKAEALKVLEALDELSKKRFVTSYGVALVYAGLGQKDQTFVWLNKAFDERSHWLVWLKRDPRWDGLRSDARFAQLVARMDFPQ
;
A
#
# COMPACT_ATOMS: atom_id res chain seq x y z
N MET A 1 -39.20 9.39 -31.48
CA MET A 1 -39.56 10.63 -30.76
C MET A 1 -39.92 10.20 -29.35
N SER A 2 -39.05 10.46 -28.38
CA SER A 2 -39.24 10.04 -26.99
C SER A 2 -40.03 11.13 -26.27
N ASP A 3 -41.28 10.81 -25.89
CA ASP A 3 -42.08 11.68 -25.02
C ASP A 3 -41.38 11.82 -23.66
N SER A 4 -40.78 12.97 -23.41
CA SER A 4 -40.19 13.32 -22.12
C SER A 4 -41.31 13.53 -21.09
N ASN A 5 -41.33 12.71 -20.04
CA ASN A 5 -42.39 12.70 -19.02
C ASN A 5 -42.01 13.60 -17.83
N ILE A 6 -42.14 14.93 -17.96
CA ILE A 6 -41.98 15.85 -16.83
C ILE A 6 -43.31 15.95 -16.07
N PHE A 7 -43.23 15.82 -14.75
CA PHE A 7 -44.38 15.91 -13.85
C PHE A 7 -44.27 17.17 -12.99
N VAL A 8 -45.33 17.97 -12.93
CA VAL A 8 -45.42 19.16 -12.07
C VAL A 8 -46.55 18.95 -11.06
N PHE A 9 -46.25 19.16 -9.79
CA PHE A 9 -47.24 19.10 -8.71
C PHE A 9 -46.91 20.15 -7.64
N ASP A 10 -47.89 20.97 -7.29
CA ASP A 10 -47.68 22.12 -6.40
C ASP A 10 -46.47 22.96 -6.89
N GLN A 11 -45.55 23.31 -6.00
CA GLN A 11 -44.27 23.97 -6.26
C GLN A 11 -43.14 23.07 -6.81
N TYR A 12 -43.41 21.79 -7.08
CA TYR A 12 -42.40 20.81 -7.48
C TYR A 12 -42.44 20.45 -8.96
N MET A 13 -41.26 20.26 -9.53
CA MET A 13 -41.05 19.72 -10.88
C MET A 13 -40.17 18.48 -10.78
N LEU A 14 -40.66 17.35 -11.29
CA LEU A 14 -39.99 16.07 -11.34
C LEU A 14 -39.68 15.71 -12.80
N ALA A 15 -38.40 15.58 -13.11
CA ALA A 15 -37.90 15.10 -14.40
C ALA A 15 -37.23 13.72 -14.18
N PRO A 16 -37.94 12.61 -14.42
CA PRO A 16 -37.42 11.26 -14.17
C PRO A 16 -36.17 10.94 -14.98
N ASP A 17 -36.14 11.34 -16.25
CA ASP A 17 -35.05 11.03 -17.19
C ASP A 17 -33.74 11.74 -16.82
N GLU A 18 -33.84 12.92 -16.19
CA GLU A 18 -32.70 13.71 -15.69
C GLU A 18 -32.39 13.43 -14.21
N ARG A 19 -33.16 12.54 -13.56
CA ARG A 19 -33.14 12.29 -12.11
C ARG A 19 -33.19 13.57 -11.26
N LEU A 20 -33.99 14.55 -11.69
CA LEU A 20 -34.04 15.87 -11.09
C LEU A 20 -35.39 16.13 -10.41
N LEU A 21 -35.35 16.57 -9.15
CA LEU A 21 -36.49 17.11 -8.42
C LEU A 21 -36.19 18.56 -8.07
N LEU A 22 -37.01 19.48 -8.55
CA LEU A 22 -36.93 20.91 -8.23
C LEU A 22 -38.10 21.33 -7.35
N ARG A 23 -37.84 22.28 -6.45
CA ARG A 23 -38.84 23.05 -5.69
C ARG A 23 -38.60 24.52 -5.98
N ASP A 24 -39.59 25.21 -6.55
CA ASP A 24 -39.46 26.62 -6.95
C ASP A 24 -38.20 26.89 -7.81
N GLY A 25 -37.85 25.93 -8.68
CA GLY A 25 -36.66 25.98 -9.54
C GLY A 25 -35.33 25.59 -8.88
N GLN A 26 -35.31 25.29 -7.57
CA GLN A 26 -34.10 24.86 -6.85
C GLN A 26 -34.05 23.34 -6.65
N PRO A 27 -32.88 22.68 -6.80
CA PRO A 27 -32.76 21.24 -6.59
C PRO A 27 -33.09 20.82 -5.16
N VAL A 28 -33.91 19.77 -5.02
CA VAL A 28 -34.22 19.13 -3.74
C VAL A 28 -33.42 17.83 -3.65
N ALA A 29 -32.52 17.76 -2.67
CA ALA A 29 -31.72 16.56 -2.46
C ALA A 29 -32.58 15.41 -1.90
N VAL A 30 -32.62 14.30 -2.62
CA VAL A 30 -33.25 13.05 -2.20
C VAL A 30 -32.33 11.88 -2.54
N THR A 31 -32.38 10.80 -1.78
CA THR A 31 -31.57 9.61 -2.08
C THR A 31 -32.06 8.95 -3.37
N PRO A 32 -31.22 8.16 -4.07
CA PRO A 32 -31.63 7.51 -5.33
C PRO A 32 -32.90 6.66 -5.20
N LYS A 33 -33.04 5.86 -4.13
CA LYS A 33 -34.23 5.01 -3.91
C LYS A 33 -35.45 5.81 -3.47
N THR A 34 -35.26 6.88 -2.72
CA THR A 34 -36.34 7.82 -2.40
C THR A 34 -36.86 8.53 -3.66
N PHE A 35 -35.96 8.85 -4.61
CA PHE A 35 -36.32 9.43 -5.91
C PHE A 35 -37.09 8.43 -6.78
N ASP A 36 -36.60 7.20 -6.90
CA ASP A 36 -37.26 6.14 -7.68
C ASP A 36 -38.68 5.87 -7.12
N LEU A 37 -38.81 5.86 -5.79
CA LEU A 37 -40.10 5.73 -5.11
C LEU A 37 -41.06 6.90 -5.41
N LEU A 38 -40.55 8.14 -5.45
CA LEU A 38 -41.35 9.30 -5.85
C LEU A 38 -41.84 9.18 -7.30
N VAL A 39 -40.97 8.72 -8.22
CA VAL A 39 -41.34 8.53 -9.63
C VAL A 39 -42.48 7.52 -9.76
N VAL A 40 -42.41 6.38 -9.06
CA VAL A 40 -43.47 5.35 -9.10
C VAL A 40 -44.78 5.91 -8.54
N LEU A 41 -44.74 6.64 -7.42
CA LEU A 41 -45.93 7.22 -6.79
C LEU A 41 -46.57 8.32 -7.65
N VAL A 42 -45.77 9.21 -8.27
CA VAL A 42 -46.26 10.30 -9.12
C VAL A 42 -46.81 9.78 -10.45
N ARG A 43 -46.19 8.75 -11.05
CA ARG A 43 -46.72 8.08 -12.25
C ARG A 43 -48.09 7.45 -12.00
N ASN A 44 -48.32 6.95 -10.79
CA ASN A 44 -49.57 6.36 -10.32
C ASN A 44 -50.42 7.33 -9.48
N SER A 45 -50.28 8.64 -9.69
CA SER A 45 -51.02 9.65 -8.94
C SER A 45 -52.53 9.37 -8.90
N GLY A 46 -53.13 9.51 -7.72
CA GLY A 46 -54.54 9.18 -7.47
C GLY A 46 -54.84 7.69 -7.23
N HIS A 47 -53.92 6.77 -7.54
CA HIS A 47 -54.11 5.33 -7.37
C HIS A 47 -53.33 4.78 -6.18
N LEU A 48 -53.88 3.74 -5.53
CA LEU A 48 -53.18 3.05 -4.44
C LEU A 48 -52.16 2.09 -5.04
N VAL A 49 -50.88 2.25 -4.69
CA VAL A 49 -49.82 1.32 -5.06
C VAL A 49 -49.53 0.40 -3.87
N GLY A 50 -49.53 -0.91 -4.11
CA GLY A 50 -49.32 -1.92 -3.06
C GLY A 50 -47.90 -1.91 -2.51
N LYS A 51 -47.70 -2.34 -1.25
CA LYS A 51 -46.35 -2.40 -0.66
C LYS A 51 -45.43 -3.35 -1.44
N ASP A 52 -45.91 -4.53 -1.79
CA ASP A 52 -45.13 -5.53 -2.54
C ASP A 52 -44.78 -5.02 -3.95
N GLU A 53 -45.70 -4.31 -4.58
CA GLU A 53 -45.48 -3.67 -5.89
C GLU A 53 -44.42 -2.55 -5.81
N LEU A 54 -44.47 -1.72 -4.78
CA LEU A 54 -43.46 -0.68 -4.54
C LEU A 54 -42.09 -1.29 -4.24
N LEU A 55 -42.04 -2.39 -3.47
CA LEU A 55 -40.79 -3.10 -3.19
C LEU A 55 -40.19 -3.69 -4.47
N GLN A 56 -41.00 -4.35 -5.29
CA GLN A 56 -40.56 -4.96 -6.54
C GLN A 56 -40.11 -3.93 -7.59
N GLN A 57 -40.79 -2.79 -7.72
CA GLN A 57 -40.44 -1.78 -8.73
C GLN A 57 -39.23 -0.92 -8.34
N VAL A 58 -39.03 -0.66 -7.04
CA VAL A 58 -37.92 0.20 -6.56
C VAL A 58 -36.68 -0.62 -6.20
N TRP A 59 -36.83 -1.89 -5.83
CA TRP A 59 -35.74 -2.82 -5.47
C TRP A 59 -35.88 -4.18 -6.17
N PRO A 60 -35.77 -4.26 -7.52
CA PRO A 60 -35.93 -5.52 -8.26
C PRO A 60 -34.84 -6.55 -7.96
N ASP A 61 -33.62 -6.09 -7.68
CA ASP A 61 -32.43 -6.95 -7.48
C ASP A 61 -32.00 -7.03 -6.01
N SER A 62 -32.90 -6.74 -5.06
CA SER A 62 -32.55 -6.70 -3.63
C SER A 62 -33.72 -7.11 -2.74
N PHE A 63 -33.49 -8.05 -1.81
CA PHE A 63 -34.47 -8.40 -0.80
C PHE A 63 -34.47 -7.34 0.31
N VAL A 64 -35.50 -6.50 0.33
CA VAL A 64 -35.65 -5.42 1.32
C VAL A 64 -36.93 -5.60 2.13
N GLU A 65 -36.82 -5.46 3.45
CA GLU A 65 -37.97 -5.55 4.34
C GLU A 65 -38.85 -4.30 4.26
N GLU A 66 -40.11 -4.43 4.64
CA GLU A 66 -41.12 -3.36 4.65
C GLU A 66 -40.68 -2.11 5.45
N VAL A 67 -39.79 -2.31 6.43
CA VAL A 67 -39.15 -1.23 7.21
C VAL A 67 -38.40 -0.27 6.28
N SER A 68 -37.71 -0.76 5.25
CA SER A 68 -36.99 0.06 4.27
C SER A 68 -37.91 0.94 3.44
N LEU A 69 -39.09 0.42 3.08
CA LEU A 69 -40.13 1.19 2.40
C LEU A 69 -40.68 2.30 3.31
N SER A 70 -40.90 2.01 4.60
CA SER A 70 -41.38 3.01 5.56
C SER A 70 -40.38 4.16 5.78
N VAL A 71 -39.07 3.85 5.83
CA VAL A 71 -37.99 4.85 5.96
C VAL A 71 -37.94 5.75 4.72
N ASN A 72 -38.05 5.18 3.52
CA ASN A 72 -38.03 5.96 2.28
C ASN A 72 -39.29 6.82 2.11
N ILE A 73 -40.47 6.35 2.54
CA ILE A 73 -41.68 7.19 2.57
C ILE A 73 -41.53 8.35 3.56
N SER A 74 -40.92 8.11 4.72
CA SER A 74 -40.63 9.16 5.70
C SER A 74 -39.65 10.21 5.15
N ALA A 75 -38.56 9.76 4.53
CA ALA A 75 -37.59 10.63 3.87
C ALA A 75 -38.24 11.44 2.73
N LEU A 76 -39.11 10.82 1.94
CA LEU A 76 -39.82 11.48 0.85
C LEU A 76 -40.79 12.55 1.37
N ARG A 77 -41.54 12.25 2.43
CA ARG A 77 -42.42 13.20 3.11
C ARG A 77 -41.65 14.40 3.66
N LYS A 78 -40.48 14.16 4.25
CA LYS A 78 -39.59 15.21 4.74
C LYS A 78 -39.13 16.12 3.58
N ALA A 79 -38.74 15.52 2.45
CA ALA A 79 -38.32 16.25 1.25
C ALA A 79 -39.44 17.08 0.62
N LEU A 80 -40.70 16.61 0.69
CA LEU A 80 -41.85 17.27 0.08
C LEU A 80 -42.57 18.33 0.97
N GLY A 81 -42.10 18.59 2.20
CA GLY A 81 -42.65 19.68 3.01
C GLY A 81 -42.60 19.54 4.53
N GLY A 82 -41.77 18.64 5.08
CA GLY A 82 -41.67 18.42 6.54
C GLY A 82 -42.91 17.76 7.17
N ASP A 83 -42.80 17.35 8.44
CA ASP A 83 -43.75 16.44 9.11
C ASP A 83 -45.20 16.96 9.22
N GLN A 84 -45.43 18.27 9.24
CA GLN A 84 -46.78 18.85 9.33
C GLN A 84 -47.49 18.98 7.97
N THR A 85 -46.76 18.90 6.85
CA THR A 85 -47.30 19.04 5.48
C THR A 85 -47.25 17.73 4.68
N ALA A 86 -46.60 16.71 5.24
CA ALA A 86 -46.36 15.39 4.63
C ALA A 86 -47.61 14.62 4.20
N ALA A 87 -48.71 14.77 4.93
CA ALA A 87 -49.99 14.12 4.61
C ALA A 87 -50.68 14.72 3.37
N ARG A 88 -50.20 15.85 2.84
CA ARG A 88 -50.77 16.54 1.67
C ARG A 88 -50.35 15.94 0.33
N PHE A 89 -49.24 15.17 0.30
CA PHE A 89 -48.71 14.58 -0.93
C PHE A 89 -48.83 13.06 -0.95
N ILE A 90 -48.58 12.39 0.17
CA ILE A 90 -48.55 10.92 0.25
C ILE A 90 -49.46 10.45 1.39
N GLU A 91 -50.55 9.80 1.02
CA GLU A 91 -51.47 9.12 1.93
C GLU A 91 -50.97 7.69 2.22
N THR A 92 -50.98 7.28 3.50
CA THR A 92 -50.76 5.88 3.87
C THR A 92 -52.10 5.18 3.99
N VAL A 93 -52.32 4.12 3.22
CA VAL A 93 -53.49 3.25 3.36
C VAL A 93 -53.08 2.05 4.24
N PRO A 94 -53.58 1.95 5.49
CA PRO A 94 -53.15 0.93 6.44
C PRO A 94 -53.24 -0.48 5.84
N LYS A 95 -52.19 -1.27 6.07
CA LYS A 95 -52.05 -2.68 5.60
C LYS A 95 -52.09 -2.90 4.09
N ARG A 96 -52.15 -1.84 3.25
CA ARG A 96 -52.22 -2.00 1.77
C ARG A 96 -51.08 -1.33 1.04
N GLY A 97 -50.74 -0.07 1.35
CA GLY A 97 -49.72 0.66 0.61
C GLY A 97 -49.81 2.17 0.72
N TYR A 98 -49.40 2.87 -0.34
CA TYR A 98 -49.30 4.33 -0.36
C TYR A 98 -49.96 4.90 -1.62
N ARG A 99 -50.52 6.10 -1.50
CA ARG A 99 -51.15 6.83 -2.60
C ARG A 99 -50.60 8.25 -2.68
N PHE A 100 -50.22 8.68 -3.88
CA PHE A 100 -49.90 10.09 -4.13
C PHE A 100 -51.20 10.85 -4.40
N ILE A 101 -51.50 11.84 -3.55
CA ILE A 101 -52.81 12.51 -3.53
C ILE A 101 -52.77 13.96 -4.04
N ALA A 102 -51.58 14.52 -4.26
CA ALA A 102 -51.46 15.86 -4.83
C ALA A 102 -51.79 15.84 -6.34
N PRO A 103 -52.46 16.87 -6.88
CA PRO A 103 -52.71 16.96 -8.32
C PRO A 103 -51.40 17.02 -9.12
N VAL A 104 -51.22 16.06 -10.04
CA VAL A 104 -50.05 15.97 -10.92
C VAL A 104 -50.45 16.37 -12.34
N LYS A 105 -49.74 17.34 -12.92
CA LYS A 105 -49.83 17.70 -14.34
C LYS A 105 -48.63 17.14 -15.09
N ARG A 106 -48.87 16.53 -16.25
CA ARG A 106 -47.80 16.15 -17.20
C ARG A 106 -47.59 17.31 -18.16
N VAL A 107 -46.34 17.71 -18.36
CA VAL A 107 -45.99 18.84 -19.23
C VAL A 107 -45.08 18.33 -20.34
N GLY A 108 -45.45 18.61 -21.60
CA GLY A 108 -44.65 18.30 -22.79
C GLY A 108 -43.50 19.28 -23.01
N ASN A 109 -42.59 18.93 -23.93
CA ASN A 109 -41.22 19.43 -24.10
C ASN A 109 -40.96 20.96 -24.11
N ASP A 110 -41.96 21.82 -24.30
CA ASP A 110 -41.71 23.26 -24.50
C ASP A 110 -41.35 24.03 -23.21
N THR A 111 -41.47 23.42 -22.02
CA THR A 111 -41.18 24.10 -20.73
C THR A 111 -39.77 23.81 -20.19
N ALA A 112 -39.17 22.67 -20.55
CA ALA A 112 -37.82 22.28 -20.12
C ALA A 112 -36.74 23.17 -20.74
N GLU A 113 -36.92 23.54 -22.01
CA GLU A 113 -35.99 24.40 -22.74
C GLU A 113 -35.93 25.83 -22.17
N ILE A 114 -37.05 26.32 -21.59
CA ILE A 114 -37.15 27.65 -20.98
C ILE A 114 -36.43 27.70 -19.63
N VAL A 115 -36.55 26.65 -18.80
CA VAL A 115 -35.84 26.57 -17.50
C VAL A 115 -34.33 26.40 -17.71
N PHE A 116 -33.93 25.64 -18.73
CA PHE A 116 -32.52 25.42 -19.07
C PHE A 116 -31.86 26.69 -19.68
N LYS A 117 -32.55 27.41 -20.59
CA LYS A 117 -32.04 28.66 -21.18
C LYS A 117 -31.96 29.83 -20.20
N ARG A 118 -32.84 29.91 -19.18
CA ARG A 118 -32.79 30.98 -18.17
C ARG A 118 -31.59 30.87 -17.22
N ARG A 119 -31.08 29.66 -17.01
CA ARG A 119 -29.93 29.39 -16.12
C ARG A 119 -28.59 29.75 -16.77
N LEU A 120 -28.47 29.62 -18.09
CA LEU A 120 -27.26 30.02 -18.83
C LEU A 120 -27.08 31.55 -18.92
N LYS A 121 -28.16 32.34 -18.89
CA LYS A 121 -28.06 33.81 -18.87
C LYS A 121 -27.64 34.40 -17.51
N ILE A 122 -28.07 33.79 -16.40
CA ILE A 122 -27.76 34.32 -15.05
C ILE A 122 -26.28 34.09 -14.68
N VAL A 123 -25.63 33.06 -15.24
CA VAL A 123 -24.19 32.81 -15.01
C VAL A 123 -23.32 33.74 -15.86
N ALA A 124 -23.81 34.23 -17.00
CA ALA A 124 -23.04 35.10 -17.91
C ALA A 124 -23.08 36.59 -17.53
N GLU A 125 -24.09 37.07 -16.80
CA GLU A 125 -24.25 38.50 -16.45
C GLU A 125 -23.66 38.91 -15.09
N ILE A 126 -23.04 37.99 -14.33
CA ILE A 126 -22.46 38.28 -13.01
C ILE A 126 -20.97 38.68 -13.09
N ASP A 127 -20.31 38.52 -14.24
CA ASP A 127 -18.86 38.76 -14.39
C ASP A 127 -18.50 40.22 -14.76
N GLU A 128 -19.48 41.14 -14.90
CA GLU A 128 -19.21 42.49 -15.46
C GLU A 128 -19.80 43.70 -14.69
N SER A 129 -20.20 43.58 -13.42
CA SER A 129 -20.76 44.75 -12.67
C SER A 129 -20.17 45.04 -11.29
N VAL A 130 -18.87 44.78 -11.08
CA VAL A 130 -18.14 45.37 -9.93
C VAL A 130 -17.17 46.43 -10.43
N ALA A 131 -17.70 47.61 -10.77
CA ALA A 131 -16.93 48.84 -10.87
C ALA A 131 -17.84 50.06 -10.57
N HIS A 132 -17.60 50.68 -9.41
CA HIS A 132 -18.11 51.98 -8.96
C HIS A 132 -19.64 52.04 -8.70
N GLN A 133 -20.16 52.64 -7.63
CA GLN A 133 -19.71 53.84 -6.93
C GLN A 133 -20.46 53.94 -5.58
N ASP A 134 -19.73 54.35 -4.54
CA ASP A 134 -20.27 54.97 -3.34
C ASP A 134 -21.02 56.27 -3.66
N ALA A 135 -21.91 56.61 -2.73
CA ALA A 135 -22.32 57.95 -2.30
C ALA A 135 -23.80 58.31 -2.49
N ALA A 136 -24.49 58.25 -1.35
CA ALA A 136 -25.40 59.26 -0.80
C ALA A 136 -26.43 59.91 -1.74
N THR A 137 -27.72 59.70 -1.41
CA THR A 137 -28.59 60.86 -1.16
C THR A 137 -29.75 60.51 -0.23
N SER A 138 -29.91 61.39 0.74
CA SER A 138 -30.95 61.55 1.74
C SER A 138 -32.34 61.87 1.17
N SER A 139 -33.39 61.40 1.85
CA SER A 139 -34.69 62.06 2.18
C SER A 139 -35.59 60.96 2.77
N GLU A 140 -36.42 61.11 3.80
CA GLU A 140 -36.85 62.24 4.60
C GLU A 140 -37.46 61.65 5.90
N VAL A 141 -37.32 62.41 6.99
CA VAL A 141 -37.78 62.05 8.33
C VAL A 141 -39.25 62.43 8.49
N THR A 142 -40.07 61.54 9.05
CA THR A 142 -41.23 61.96 9.85
C THR A 142 -41.15 61.29 11.22
N LEU A 143 -41.02 62.14 12.24
CA LEU A 143 -41.00 61.79 13.66
C LEU A 143 -42.39 62.05 14.24
N GLU A 144 -42.96 61.03 14.87
CA GLU A 144 -43.82 61.20 16.05
C GLU A 144 -43.35 60.22 17.14
N GLY A 145 -43.26 60.71 18.37
CA GLY A 145 -43.11 59.88 19.58
C GLY A 145 -43.94 60.51 20.71
N PRO A 146 -43.82 60.07 21.97
CA PRO A 146 -43.27 58.82 22.49
C PRO A 146 -44.25 58.10 23.47
N SER A 147 -44.02 56.82 23.78
CA SER A 147 -44.43 56.31 25.10
C SER A 147 -43.47 55.25 25.64
N ARG A 148 -42.93 55.55 26.81
CA ARG A 148 -42.02 54.73 27.61
C ARG A 148 -42.87 53.72 28.38
N LEU A 149 -42.67 52.42 28.16
CA LEU A 149 -42.97 51.31 29.10
C LEU A 149 -42.62 49.94 28.45
N ALA A 150 -41.34 49.68 28.11
CA ALA A 150 -40.95 48.33 27.63
C ALA A 150 -39.43 48.02 27.67
N SER A 151 -38.65 48.49 28.65
CA SER A 151 -37.17 48.33 28.57
C SER A 151 -36.59 47.03 29.17
N ARG A 152 -37.36 46.15 29.82
CA ARG A 152 -36.82 44.87 30.34
C ARG A 152 -37.09 43.64 29.47
N ARG A 153 -38.17 43.62 28.67
CA ARG A 153 -38.46 42.52 27.73
C ARG A 153 -37.61 42.57 26.47
N ARG A 154 -37.19 43.76 26.03
CA ARG A 154 -36.39 43.93 24.81
C ARG A 154 -34.98 43.34 24.95
N ILE A 155 -34.35 43.47 26.13
CA ILE A 155 -33.00 42.94 26.39
C ILE A 155 -32.98 41.41 26.35
N VAL A 156 -33.96 40.76 26.99
CA VAL A 156 -34.10 39.28 26.97
C VAL A 156 -34.40 38.77 25.55
N LEU A 157 -35.22 39.49 24.79
CA LEU A 157 -35.51 39.14 23.39
C LEU A 157 -34.30 39.33 22.47
N THR A 158 -33.46 40.35 22.68
CA THR A 158 -32.20 40.49 21.92
C THR A 158 -31.18 39.41 22.24
N VAL A 159 -31.07 38.98 23.51
CA VAL A 159 -30.15 37.88 23.88
C VAL A 159 -30.65 36.54 23.34
N ALA A 160 -31.97 36.29 23.39
CA ALA A 160 -32.56 35.09 22.79
C ALA A 160 -32.45 35.10 21.26
N ALA A 161 -32.67 36.24 20.60
CA ALA A 161 -32.46 36.37 19.16
C ALA A 161 -30.99 36.18 18.77
N PHE A 162 -30.06 36.71 19.56
CA PHE A 162 -28.63 36.49 19.35
C PHE A 162 -28.24 35.02 19.54
N LEU A 163 -28.78 34.32 20.55
CA LEU A 163 -28.58 32.88 20.72
C LEU A 163 -29.17 32.07 19.57
N VAL A 164 -30.34 32.43 19.05
CA VAL A 164 -30.94 31.79 17.88
C VAL A 164 -30.14 32.07 16.61
N ILE A 165 -29.56 33.25 16.47
CA ILE A 165 -28.65 33.59 15.35
C ILE A 165 -27.33 32.85 15.49
N VAL A 166 -26.76 32.72 16.69
CA VAL A 166 -25.50 31.99 16.93
C VAL A 166 -25.71 30.49 16.76
N VAL A 167 -26.80 29.92 17.28
CA VAL A 167 -27.15 28.51 17.09
C VAL A 167 -27.54 28.25 15.63
N GLY A 168 -28.27 29.17 15.01
CA GLY A 168 -28.61 29.13 13.59
C GLY A 168 -27.38 29.23 12.70
N ALA A 169 -26.42 30.11 13.02
CA ALA A 169 -25.15 30.24 12.32
C ALA A 169 -24.24 29.03 12.59
N PHE A 170 -24.26 28.45 13.79
CA PHE A 170 -23.53 27.22 14.12
C PHE A 170 -24.12 26.01 13.41
N LEU A 171 -25.45 25.89 13.33
CA LEU A 171 -26.13 24.84 12.57
C LEU A 171 -25.97 25.03 11.07
N PHE A 172 -26.07 26.26 10.57
CA PHE A 172 -25.81 26.62 9.18
C PHE A 172 -24.35 26.36 8.81
N TRP A 173 -23.39 26.72 9.66
CA TRP A 173 -21.97 26.39 9.48
C TRP A 173 -21.73 24.88 9.55
N ARG A 174 -22.42 24.13 10.42
CA ARG A 174 -22.31 22.67 10.50
C ARG A 174 -22.98 21.95 9.31
N MET A 175 -24.02 22.54 8.72
CA MET A 175 -24.74 22.01 7.56
C MET A 175 -24.11 22.43 6.22
N ASN A 176 -23.49 23.62 6.17
CA ASN A 176 -22.78 24.16 5.00
C ASN A 176 -21.26 24.03 5.12
N ALA A 177 -20.74 23.45 6.20
CA ALA A 177 -19.41 22.86 6.19
C ALA A 177 -19.46 21.79 5.11
N LYS A 178 -19.01 22.15 3.90
CA LYS A 178 -18.39 21.18 2.99
C LYS A 178 -17.51 20.37 3.92
N HIS A 179 -17.78 19.07 4.08
CA HIS A 179 -16.81 18.20 4.73
C HIS A 179 -15.48 18.57 4.06
N PRO A 180 -14.49 19.10 4.81
CA PRO A 180 -13.22 19.44 4.19
C PRO A 180 -12.83 18.20 3.40
N ALA A 181 -12.53 18.37 2.11
CA ALA A 181 -12.03 17.27 1.30
C ALA A 181 -10.96 16.61 2.16
N VAL A 182 -11.18 15.36 2.58
CA VAL A 182 -10.30 14.72 3.55
C VAL A 182 -8.99 14.55 2.83
N GLN A 183 -8.08 15.48 3.07
CA GLN A 183 -6.76 15.45 2.50
C GLN A 183 -5.97 14.44 3.30
N PHE A 184 -5.60 13.33 2.65
CA PHE A 184 -4.73 12.35 3.28
C PHE A 184 -3.27 12.72 3.01
N ASP A 185 -2.49 12.90 4.06
CA ASP A 185 -1.03 13.01 3.98
C ASP A 185 -0.35 11.63 4.04
N SER A 186 -1.10 10.58 4.41
CA SER A 186 -0.59 9.24 4.59
C SER A 186 -1.61 8.15 4.29
N LEU A 187 -1.20 7.13 3.55
CA LEU A 187 -2.06 6.04 3.07
C LEU A 187 -1.37 4.69 3.10
N ALA A 188 -2.14 3.62 3.20
CA ALA A 188 -1.67 2.27 2.95
C ALA A 188 -2.55 1.59 1.90
N VAL A 189 -1.93 0.95 0.92
CA VAL A 189 -2.63 0.05 -0.01
C VAL A 189 -2.52 -1.36 0.55
N LEU A 190 -3.65 -1.93 0.96
CA LEU A 190 -3.70 -3.32 1.40
C LEU A 190 -3.66 -4.26 0.19
N PRO A 191 -3.20 -5.52 0.36
CA PRO A 191 -3.26 -6.51 -0.69
C PRO A 191 -4.67 -6.65 -1.21
N PHE A 192 -4.84 -6.41 -2.51
CA PHE A 192 -6.10 -6.61 -3.17
C PHE A 192 -6.50 -8.08 -3.04
N THR A 193 -7.78 -8.30 -2.89
CA THR A 193 -8.35 -9.63 -2.69
C THR A 193 -8.82 -10.20 -4.01
N THR A 194 -8.78 -11.52 -4.15
CA THR A 194 -9.39 -12.25 -5.26
C THR A 194 -10.03 -13.52 -4.72
N ALA A 195 -11.03 -14.02 -5.43
CA ALA A 195 -11.65 -15.30 -5.12
C ALA A 195 -10.89 -16.49 -5.74
N ASP A 196 -10.17 -16.27 -6.84
CA ASP A 196 -9.39 -17.30 -7.54
C ASP A 196 -7.91 -17.16 -7.20
N ALA A 197 -7.29 -18.25 -6.77
CA ALA A 197 -5.85 -18.32 -6.51
C ALA A 197 -5.01 -18.08 -7.78
N SER A 198 -5.55 -18.36 -8.97
CA SER A 198 -4.86 -18.11 -10.24
C SER A 198 -4.64 -16.61 -10.50
N ASP A 199 -5.48 -15.75 -9.92
CA ASP A 199 -5.42 -14.28 -10.05
C ASP A 199 -4.63 -13.61 -8.92
N GLU A 200 -4.09 -14.38 -7.97
CA GLU A 200 -3.42 -13.82 -6.81
C GLU A 200 -2.21 -12.97 -7.21
N TYR A 201 -1.51 -13.34 -8.28
CA TYR A 201 -0.42 -12.54 -8.83
C TYR A 201 -0.90 -11.20 -9.41
N LEU A 202 -2.10 -11.14 -10.00
CA LEU A 202 -2.68 -9.89 -10.53
C LEU A 202 -3.11 -8.98 -9.39
N ALA A 203 -3.79 -9.53 -8.38
CA ALA A 203 -4.22 -8.78 -7.22
C ALA A 203 -3.02 -8.19 -6.46
N ASP A 204 -2.03 -9.02 -6.14
CA ASP A 204 -0.80 -8.59 -5.48
C ASP A 204 -0.01 -7.59 -6.34
N GLY A 205 0.12 -7.86 -7.64
CA GLY A 205 0.84 -7.01 -8.58
C GLY A 205 0.20 -5.63 -8.74
N LEU A 206 -1.13 -5.55 -8.86
CA LEU A 206 -1.86 -4.28 -8.93
C LEU A 206 -1.77 -3.48 -7.64
N SER A 207 -1.81 -4.16 -6.49
CA SER A 207 -1.62 -3.53 -5.18
C SER A 207 -0.25 -2.88 -5.11
N GLU A 208 0.80 -3.63 -5.46
CA GLU A 208 2.19 -3.17 -5.45
C GLU A 208 2.43 -2.04 -6.46
N ALA A 209 1.90 -2.15 -7.67
CA ALA A 209 1.96 -1.08 -8.65
C ALA A 209 1.28 0.21 -8.16
N THR A 210 0.17 0.08 -7.44
CA THR A 210 -0.53 1.22 -6.83
C THR A 210 0.31 1.84 -5.71
N ILE A 211 0.95 1.02 -4.87
CA ILE A 211 1.89 1.49 -3.84
C ILE A 211 3.01 2.30 -4.49
N ASN A 212 3.67 1.74 -5.52
CA ASN A 212 4.82 2.38 -6.17
C ASN A 212 4.42 3.69 -6.85
N GLY A 213 3.30 3.70 -7.57
CA GLY A 213 2.79 4.92 -8.22
C GLY A 213 2.48 6.03 -7.21
N LEU A 214 1.79 5.70 -6.11
CA LEU A 214 1.48 6.67 -5.06
C LEU A 214 2.72 7.12 -4.26
N ALA A 215 3.71 6.24 -4.08
CA ALA A 215 4.92 6.53 -3.31
C ALA A 215 5.83 7.59 -3.96
N GLN A 216 5.69 7.80 -5.28
CA GLN A 216 6.40 8.87 -6.01
C GLN A 216 5.92 10.28 -5.64
N LEU A 217 4.78 10.40 -4.96
CA LEU A 217 4.23 11.69 -4.55
C LEU A 217 4.96 12.25 -3.32
N PRO A 218 5.67 13.39 -3.43
CA PRO A 218 6.52 13.88 -2.35
C PRO A 218 5.72 14.25 -1.09
N LYS A 219 4.49 14.72 -1.25
CA LYS A 219 3.60 15.13 -0.17
C LYS A 219 2.74 14.00 0.42
N LEU A 220 2.88 12.78 -0.08
CA LEU A 220 2.12 11.62 0.37
C LEU A 220 3.05 10.58 0.98
N ARG A 221 2.78 10.16 2.22
CA ARG A 221 3.46 9.05 2.85
C ARG A 221 2.70 7.76 2.55
N VAL A 222 3.27 6.88 1.74
CA VAL A 222 2.64 5.58 1.44
C VAL A 222 3.31 4.48 2.27
N ALA A 223 2.52 3.70 3.00
CA ALA A 223 3.02 2.55 3.74
C ALA A 223 3.62 1.52 2.75
N PRO A 224 4.84 1.03 2.98
CA PRO A 224 5.49 0.11 2.06
C PRO A 224 4.77 -1.23 1.95
N ARG A 225 4.98 -1.90 0.82
CA ARG A 225 4.44 -3.23 0.53
C ARG A 225 4.73 -4.25 1.63
N THR A 226 5.96 -4.31 2.15
CA THR A 226 6.30 -5.36 3.13
C THR A 226 5.52 -5.20 4.43
N SER A 227 5.23 -3.96 4.82
CA SER A 227 4.32 -3.62 5.92
C SER A 227 2.87 -3.99 5.63
N THR A 228 2.33 -3.60 4.47
CA THR A 228 0.88 -3.78 4.18
C THR A 228 0.52 -5.23 3.86
N PHE A 229 1.43 -5.99 3.24
CA PHE A 229 1.17 -7.38 2.85
C PHE A 229 1.08 -8.36 4.01
N ARG A 230 1.49 -7.94 5.21
CA ARG A 230 1.23 -8.69 6.45
C ARG A 230 -0.26 -8.90 6.71
N TYR A 231 -1.11 -7.95 6.32
CA TYR A 231 -2.56 -8.02 6.53
C TYR A 231 -3.28 -8.88 5.49
N LYS A 232 -2.54 -9.51 4.58
CA LYS A 232 -3.10 -10.43 3.58
C LYS A 232 -3.90 -11.53 4.27
N ARG A 233 -5.14 -11.72 3.83
CA ARG A 233 -6.10 -12.71 4.37
C ARG A 233 -6.42 -12.54 5.86
N GLN A 234 -6.14 -11.37 6.46
CA GLN A 234 -6.62 -11.02 7.80
C GLN A 234 -8.00 -10.34 7.72
N PRO A 235 -8.82 -10.42 8.78
CA PRO A 235 -10.05 -9.64 8.89
C PRO A 235 -9.76 -8.13 8.77
N LEU A 236 -10.60 -7.42 8.02
CA LEU A 236 -10.44 -5.98 7.81
C LEU A 236 -10.81 -5.20 9.10
N GLU A 237 -9.82 -4.58 9.71
CA GLU A 237 -9.97 -3.73 10.91
C GLU A 237 -9.27 -2.38 10.67
N PRO A 238 -9.93 -1.39 10.04
CA PRO A 238 -9.26 -0.21 9.51
C PRO A 238 -8.52 0.62 10.56
N GLN A 239 -9.10 0.78 11.75
CA GLN A 239 -8.51 1.52 12.87
C GLN A 239 -7.23 0.87 13.40
N ARG A 240 -7.23 -0.46 13.59
CA ARG A 240 -6.05 -1.21 14.05
C ARG A 240 -4.95 -1.15 13.00
N MET A 241 -5.26 -1.52 11.76
CA MET A 241 -4.31 -1.54 10.65
C MET A 241 -3.73 -0.14 10.39
N GLY A 242 -4.59 0.89 10.37
CA GLY A 242 -4.17 2.27 10.19
C GLY A 242 -3.29 2.77 11.33
N GLY A 243 -3.59 2.40 12.58
CA GLY A 243 -2.76 2.72 13.74
C GLY A 243 -1.37 2.06 13.70
N GLU A 244 -1.30 0.77 13.38
CA GLU A 244 -0.04 0.01 13.27
C GLU A 244 0.84 0.52 12.10
N LEU A 245 0.23 0.93 10.98
CA LEU A 245 0.92 1.50 9.81
C LEU A 245 1.16 3.03 9.95
N GLY A 246 0.53 3.66 10.94
CA GLY A 246 0.53 5.10 11.18
C GLY A 246 -0.18 5.95 10.11
N VAL A 247 -1.08 5.39 9.31
CA VAL A 247 -1.69 6.05 8.13
C VAL A 247 -3.10 6.57 8.40
N GLN A 248 -3.51 7.59 7.65
CA GLN A 248 -4.84 8.20 7.76
C GLN A 248 -5.89 7.51 6.88
N GLY A 249 -5.49 6.88 5.78
CA GLY A 249 -6.41 6.16 4.89
C GLY A 249 -5.91 4.81 4.42
N LEU A 250 -6.85 3.92 4.10
CA LEU A 250 -6.59 2.59 3.57
C LEU A 250 -7.21 2.46 2.18
N VAL A 251 -6.40 2.05 1.20
CA VAL A 251 -6.85 1.64 -0.11
C VAL A 251 -7.07 0.14 -0.09
N LEU A 252 -8.30 -0.27 -0.37
CA LEU A 252 -8.72 -1.66 -0.50
C LEU A 252 -8.98 -1.94 -1.96
N GLY A 253 -8.74 -3.17 -2.38
CA GLY A 253 -9.11 -3.59 -3.72
C GLY A 253 -9.60 -5.03 -3.77
N LYS A 254 -10.42 -5.29 -4.78
CA LYS A 254 -10.85 -6.62 -5.15
C LYS A 254 -10.68 -6.78 -6.65
N VAL A 255 -10.04 -7.86 -7.05
CA VAL A 255 -9.82 -8.24 -8.45
C VAL A 255 -10.59 -9.53 -8.70
N VAL A 256 -11.36 -9.54 -9.78
CA VAL A 256 -12.03 -10.73 -10.28
C VAL A 256 -11.71 -10.83 -11.76
N SER A 257 -11.15 -11.96 -12.20
CA SER A 257 -11.02 -12.24 -13.63
C SER A 257 -12.10 -13.19 -14.12
N HIS A 258 -12.51 -12.99 -15.37
CA HIS A 258 -13.34 -13.91 -16.13
C HIS A 258 -12.68 -14.11 -17.50
N GLY A 259 -11.74 -15.05 -17.55
CA GLY A 259 -10.92 -15.30 -18.73
C GLY A 259 -10.03 -14.10 -19.05
N GLU A 260 -10.30 -13.40 -20.15
CA GLU A 260 -9.54 -12.20 -20.54
C GLU A 260 -10.11 -10.90 -19.96
N THR A 261 -11.25 -10.94 -19.27
CA THR A 261 -11.87 -9.75 -18.68
C THR A 261 -11.52 -9.60 -17.21
N LEU A 262 -11.35 -8.36 -16.77
CA LEU A 262 -10.99 -7.98 -15.40
C LEU A 262 -12.01 -6.99 -14.84
N ASP A 263 -12.52 -7.33 -13.66
CA ASP A 263 -13.32 -6.46 -12.82
C ASP A 263 -12.52 -6.10 -11.57
N ILE A 264 -12.20 -4.82 -11.42
CA ILE A 264 -11.40 -4.30 -10.32
C ILE A 264 -12.25 -3.29 -9.53
N GLN A 265 -12.53 -3.58 -8.27
CA GLN A 265 -13.10 -2.62 -7.34
C GLN A 265 -11.99 -2.04 -6.48
N VAL A 266 -11.95 -0.72 -6.33
CA VAL A 266 -10.99 -0.02 -5.45
C VAL A 266 -11.74 0.95 -4.57
N ASP A 267 -11.48 0.88 -3.26
CA ASP A 267 -12.12 1.72 -2.25
C ASP A 267 -11.06 2.44 -1.40
N LEU A 268 -11.33 3.69 -1.04
CA LEU A 268 -10.53 4.48 -0.11
C LEU A 268 -11.32 4.68 1.18
N ILE A 269 -10.79 4.17 2.28
CA ILE A 269 -11.39 4.20 3.61
C ILE A 269 -10.63 5.17 4.51
N ASN A 270 -11.36 6.00 5.26
CA ASN A 270 -10.81 6.83 6.32
C ASN A 270 -10.65 6.01 7.61
N VAL A 271 -9.42 5.93 8.12
CA VAL A 271 -9.06 5.15 9.31
C VAL A 271 -9.75 5.68 10.58
N ALA A 272 -9.95 6.98 10.71
CA ALA A 272 -10.46 7.58 11.94
C ALA A 272 -11.92 7.19 12.25
N ASN A 273 -12.75 7.02 11.21
CA ASN A 273 -14.19 6.82 11.36
C ASN A 273 -14.74 5.64 10.54
N ASN A 274 -13.86 4.82 9.95
CA ASN A 274 -14.21 3.66 9.10
C ASN A 274 -15.14 4.00 7.91
N SER A 275 -15.22 5.27 7.50
CA SER A 275 -16.08 5.67 6.39
C SER A 275 -15.38 5.47 5.05
N ARG A 276 -16.14 4.99 4.05
CA ARG A 276 -15.69 4.98 2.65
C ARG A 276 -15.75 6.39 2.10
N VAL A 277 -14.59 6.97 1.84
CA VAL A 277 -14.44 8.34 1.30
C VAL A 277 -14.60 8.34 -0.22
N TRP A 278 -14.11 7.29 -0.87
CA TRP A 278 -14.24 7.11 -2.31
C TRP A 278 -14.27 5.62 -2.65
N GLY A 279 -14.80 5.29 -3.82
CA GLY A 279 -14.47 4.03 -4.47
C GLY A 279 -15.07 3.95 -5.85
N SER A 280 -14.45 3.13 -6.69
CA SER A 280 -14.77 3.01 -8.10
C SER A 280 -14.63 1.56 -8.57
N GLN A 281 -15.29 1.25 -9.68
CA GLN A 281 -15.21 -0.05 -10.33
C GLN A 281 -14.68 0.14 -11.75
N TYR A 282 -13.67 -0.65 -12.08
CA TYR A 282 -13.00 -0.64 -13.37
C TYR A 282 -13.26 -1.96 -14.07
N HIS A 283 -13.66 -1.85 -15.33
CA HIS A 283 -13.87 -2.98 -16.22
C HIS A 283 -12.91 -2.83 -17.40
N GLY A 284 -12.32 -3.94 -17.83
CA GLY A 284 -11.45 -3.96 -19.00
C GLY A 284 -10.92 -5.35 -19.30
N LYS A 285 -10.04 -5.45 -20.28
CA LYS A 285 -9.35 -6.71 -20.57
C LYS A 285 -8.00 -6.76 -19.86
N VAL A 286 -7.46 -7.97 -19.69
CA VAL A 286 -6.07 -8.17 -19.24
C VAL A 286 -5.09 -7.48 -20.21
N SER A 287 -5.42 -7.39 -21.50
CA SER A 287 -4.64 -6.63 -22.49
C SER A 287 -4.60 -5.13 -22.22
N ASP A 288 -5.50 -4.61 -21.38
CA ASP A 288 -5.62 -3.18 -21.06
C ASP A 288 -5.03 -2.86 -19.67
N LEU A 289 -4.29 -3.80 -19.06
CA LEU A 289 -3.83 -3.75 -17.67
C LEU A 289 -3.05 -2.47 -17.32
N VAL A 290 -2.17 -2.03 -18.23
CA VAL A 290 -1.41 -0.77 -18.05
C VAL A 290 -2.36 0.43 -17.94
N SER A 291 -3.32 0.53 -18.87
CA SER A 291 -4.30 1.62 -18.88
C SER A 291 -5.23 1.57 -17.65
N LEU A 292 -5.60 0.37 -17.19
CA LEU A 292 -6.40 0.17 -15.98
C LEU A 292 -5.67 0.67 -14.75
N GLN A 293 -4.41 0.27 -14.56
CA GLN A 293 -3.57 0.72 -13.44
C GLN A 293 -3.39 2.25 -13.43
N THR A 294 -3.21 2.86 -14.61
CA THR A 294 -3.06 4.32 -14.71
C THR A 294 -4.35 5.06 -14.35
N ARG A 295 -5.52 4.54 -14.78
CA ARG A 295 -6.82 5.08 -14.37
C ARG A 295 -7.03 4.96 -12.86
N ILE A 296 -6.75 3.80 -12.28
CA ILE A 296 -6.85 3.57 -10.83
C ILE A 296 -5.98 4.57 -10.06
N SER A 297 -4.72 4.73 -10.45
CA SER A 297 -3.79 5.64 -9.78
C SER A 297 -4.26 7.09 -9.90
N ARG A 298 -4.70 7.53 -11.08
CA ARG A 298 -5.24 8.88 -11.32
C ARG A 298 -6.44 9.20 -10.43
N ASP A 299 -7.41 8.29 -10.40
CA ASP A 299 -8.65 8.51 -9.67
C ASP A 299 -8.42 8.45 -8.16
N LEU A 300 -7.49 7.59 -7.69
CA LEU A 300 -7.04 7.60 -6.30
C LEU A 300 -6.41 8.93 -5.92
N VAL A 301 -5.48 9.48 -6.71
CA VAL A 301 -4.83 10.76 -6.38
C VAL A 301 -5.83 11.91 -6.31
N ARG A 302 -6.82 11.93 -7.21
CA ARG A 302 -7.95 12.88 -7.13
C ARG A 302 -8.78 12.69 -5.87
N ALA A 303 -9.09 11.45 -5.51
CA ALA A 303 -9.87 11.11 -4.31
C ALA A 303 -9.13 11.48 -3.01
N ILE A 304 -7.80 11.41 -3.01
CA ILE A 304 -6.93 11.80 -1.89
C ILE A 304 -6.95 13.33 -1.67
N GLY A 305 -7.31 14.11 -2.69
CA GLY A 305 -7.44 15.56 -2.58
C GLY A 305 -6.10 16.30 -2.54
N LEU A 306 -5.00 15.68 -3.01
CA LEU A 306 -3.70 16.34 -3.12
C LEU A 306 -3.63 17.15 -4.41
N PRO A 307 -3.34 18.47 -4.35
CA PRO A 307 -3.09 19.26 -5.55
C PRO A 307 -1.75 18.80 -6.16
N LEU A 308 -1.81 18.29 -7.38
CA LEU A 308 -0.63 17.92 -8.16
C LEU A 308 -0.19 19.10 -9.03
N ASN A 309 1.11 19.28 -9.16
CA ASN A 309 1.68 20.09 -10.24
C ASN A 309 1.87 19.26 -11.52
N SER A 310 2.21 19.93 -12.63
CA SER A 310 2.40 19.29 -13.94
C SER A 310 3.46 18.17 -13.93
N ASP A 311 4.53 18.32 -13.15
CA ASP A 311 5.64 17.37 -13.11
C ASP A 311 5.30 16.15 -12.23
N GLU A 312 4.50 16.34 -11.18
CA GLU A 312 3.93 15.26 -10.37
C GLU A 312 2.90 14.46 -11.17
N GLU A 313 2.05 15.14 -11.94
CA GLU A 313 1.15 14.47 -12.88
C GLU A 313 1.95 13.67 -13.91
N GLN A 314 2.96 14.26 -14.56
CA GLN A 314 3.78 13.55 -15.55
C GLN A 314 4.44 12.30 -14.95
N ARG A 315 5.06 12.39 -13.76
CA ARG A 315 5.70 11.23 -13.09
C ARG A 315 4.72 10.11 -12.74
N LEU A 316 3.54 10.46 -12.23
CA LEU A 316 2.46 9.50 -11.97
C LEU A 316 1.96 8.77 -13.23
N PHE A 317 2.11 9.40 -14.40
CA PHE A 317 1.59 8.91 -15.68
C PHE A 317 2.68 8.41 -16.63
N VAL A 318 3.95 8.36 -16.22
CA VAL A 318 4.99 7.65 -17.00
C VAL A 318 4.69 6.16 -16.92
N HIS A 319 4.18 5.61 -18.03
CA HIS A 319 4.03 4.18 -18.18
C HIS A 319 5.42 3.53 -18.19
N VAL A 320 5.65 2.61 -17.25
CA VAL A 320 6.92 1.88 -17.21
C VAL A 320 7.10 0.98 -18.45
N THR A 321 5.99 0.60 -19.08
CA THR A 321 5.93 -0.04 -20.40
C THR A 321 4.56 0.25 -21.03
N GLU A 322 4.51 0.36 -22.35
CA GLU A 322 3.24 0.42 -23.10
C GLU A 322 2.68 -0.97 -23.40
N ASN A 323 3.45 -2.03 -23.14
CA ASN A 323 3.08 -3.41 -23.46
C ASN A 323 2.49 -4.13 -22.24
N SER A 324 1.17 -4.36 -22.26
CA SER A 324 0.46 -5.04 -21.17
C SER A 324 0.91 -6.48 -20.91
N ASP A 325 1.39 -7.20 -21.92
CA ASP A 325 1.90 -8.57 -21.71
C ASP A 325 3.26 -8.54 -21.01
N ALA A 326 4.14 -7.60 -21.38
CA ALA A 326 5.40 -7.37 -20.67
C ALA A 326 5.13 -6.96 -19.22
N TYR A 327 4.17 -6.06 -19.01
CA TYR A 327 3.77 -5.62 -17.68
C TYR A 327 3.21 -6.76 -16.82
N ARG A 328 2.35 -7.61 -17.39
CA ARG A 328 1.82 -8.80 -16.71
C ARG A 328 2.94 -9.75 -16.28
N ALA A 329 3.89 -10.03 -17.18
CA ALA A 329 5.06 -10.86 -16.87
C ALA A 329 5.94 -10.24 -15.78
N TYR A 330 6.11 -8.92 -15.79
CA TYR A 330 6.81 -8.20 -14.72
C TYR A 330 6.11 -8.35 -13.37
N LEU A 331 4.78 -8.18 -13.30
CA LEU A 331 4.01 -8.37 -12.06
C LEU A 331 4.12 -9.81 -11.54
N GLN A 332 4.10 -10.81 -12.43
CA GLN A 332 4.38 -12.20 -12.05
C GLN A 332 5.79 -12.37 -11.47
N GLY A 333 6.79 -11.73 -12.08
CA GLY A 333 8.15 -11.71 -11.58
C GLY A 333 8.22 -11.15 -10.15
N ARG A 334 7.63 -9.98 -9.91
CA ARG A 334 7.57 -9.36 -8.57
C ARG A 334 6.84 -10.25 -7.58
N TYR A 335 5.72 -10.84 -7.97
CA TYR A 335 4.97 -11.77 -7.14
C TYR A 335 5.85 -12.92 -6.65
N PHE A 336 6.50 -13.64 -7.56
CA PHE A 336 7.35 -14.79 -7.20
C PHE A 336 8.62 -14.38 -6.45
N TRP A 337 9.24 -13.25 -6.81
CA TRP A 337 10.43 -12.74 -6.12
C TRP A 337 10.17 -12.47 -4.64
N ASN A 338 8.98 -11.95 -4.32
CA ASN A 338 8.56 -11.66 -2.96
C ASN A 338 8.37 -12.92 -2.08
N HIS A 339 8.33 -14.14 -2.63
CA HIS A 339 8.22 -15.37 -1.85
C HIS A 339 9.53 -15.74 -1.13
N ARG A 340 10.68 -15.31 -1.66
CA ARG A 340 12.02 -15.56 -1.09
C ARG A 340 12.40 -17.04 -0.92
N THR A 341 11.73 -17.95 -1.61
CA THR A 341 12.13 -19.36 -1.72
C THR A 341 12.97 -19.57 -2.98
N GLU A 342 13.77 -20.63 -3.03
CA GLU A 342 14.54 -20.99 -4.24
C GLU A 342 13.63 -21.11 -5.47
N GLU A 343 12.52 -21.84 -5.35
CA GLU A 343 11.53 -22.02 -6.42
C GLU A 343 10.89 -20.68 -6.84
N GLY A 344 10.51 -19.84 -5.87
CA GLY A 344 9.94 -18.52 -6.16
C GLY A 344 10.93 -17.62 -6.89
N LEU A 345 12.19 -17.58 -6.45
CA LEU A 345 13.22 -16.79 -7.11
C LEU A 345 13.50 -17.30 -8.53
N GLN A 346 13.54 -18.62 -8.76
CA GLN A 346 13.67 -19.17 -10.11
C GLN A 346 12.47 -18.82 -11.02
N LYS A 347 11.23 -18.93 -10.51
CA LYS A 347 10.04 -18.50 -11.26
C LYS A 347 10.03 -17.01 -11.55
N SER A 348 10.57 -16.19 -10.64
CA SER A 348 10.69 -14.75 -10.87
C SER A 348 11.63 -14.43 -12.02
N ILE A 349 12.77 -15.14 -12.14
CA ILE A 349 13.72 -14.98 -13.24
C ILE A 349 13.06 -15.30 -14.57
N VAL A 350 12.32 -16.41 -14.65
CA VAL A 350 11.56 -16.79 -15.86
C VAL A 350 10.57 -15.69 -16.26
N ALA A 351 9.81 -15.16 -15.30
CA ALA A 351 8.81 -14.15 -15.57
C ALA A 351 9.42 -12.79 -15.98
N PHE A 352 10.50 -12.34 -15.33
CA PHE A 352 11.18 -11.11 -15.76
C PHE A 352 11.89 -11.26 -17.10
N HIS A 353 12.49 -12.41 -17.38
CA HIS A 353 13.03 -12.69 -18.71
C HIS A 353 11.96 -12.55 -19.77
N ARG A 354 10.78 -13.15 -19.54
CA ARG A 354 9.66 -13.02 -20.45
C ARG A 354 9.24 -11.55 -20.65
N ALA A 355 9.25 -10.74 -19.59
CA ALA A 355 8.97 -9.31 -19.70
C ALA A 355 10.00 -8.59 -20.59
N THR A 356 11.30 -8.86 -20.42
CA THR A 356 12.38 -8.25 -21.22
C THR A 356 12.43 -8.73 -22.67
N GLU A 357 11.95 -9.96 -22.95
CA GLU A 357 11.82 -10.46 -24.34
C GLU A 357 10.70 -9.76 -25.09
N ILE A 358 9.58 -9.47 -24.40
CA ILE A 358 8.42 -8.80 -24.98
C ILE A 358 8.70 -7.30 -25.15
N ASP A 359 9.31 -6.67 -24.13
CA ASP A 359 9.72 -5.27 -24.15
C ASP A 359 11.20 -5.13 -23.74
N PRO A 360 12.11 -5.05 -24.72
CA PRO A 360 13.55 -4.90 -24.47
C PRO A 360 13.95 -3.57 -23.82
N ASN A 361 13.05 -2.59 -23.72
CA ASN A 361 13.31 -1.30 -23.07
C ASN A 361 12.74 -1.23 -21.64
N PHE A 362 12.21 -2.35 -21.12
CA PHE A 362 11.56 -2.37 -19.81
C PHE A 362 12.57 -2.42 -18.65
N ALA A 363 13.11 -1.26 -18.28
CA ALA A 363 14.18 -1.11 -17.29
C ALA A 363 13.88 -1.78 -15.94
N LEU A 364 12.65 -1.66 -15.41
CA LEU A 364 12.27 -2.32 -14.14
C LEU A 364 12.32 -3.84 -14.21
N ALA A 365 12.08 -4.46 -15.38
CA ALA A 365 12.19 -5.91 -15.52
C ALA A 365 13.65 -6.38 -15.44
N PHE A 366 14.58 -5.61 -16.00
CA PHE A 366 16.01 -5.85 -15.81
C PHE A 366 16.44 -5.65 -14.35
N SER A 367 15.94 -4.62 -13.66
CA SER A 367 16.17 -4.47 -12.22
C SER A 367 15.63 -5.67 -11.44
N GLY A 368 14.44 -6.18 -11.78
CA GLY A 368 13.87 -7.39 -11.19
C GLY A 368 14.76 -8.63 -11.38
N LEU A 369 15.33 -8.82 -12.57
CA LEU A 369 16.33 -9.88 -12.81
C LEU A 369 17.55 -9.72 -11.89
N ALA A 370 18.09 -8.50 -11.79
CA ALA A 370 19.22 -8.21 -10.93
C ALA A 370 18.92 -8.56 -9.46
N ASP A 371 17.75 -8.16 -8.95
CA ASP A 371 17.32 -8.44 -7.59
C ASP A 371 17.15 -9.94 -7.33
N SER A 372 16.60 -10.68 -8.30
CA SER A 372 16.38 -12.13 -8.18
C SER A 372 17.69 -12.90 -8.11
N TYR A 373 18.63 -12.61 -9.00
CA TYR A 373 19.95 -13.23 -8.99
C TYR A 373 20.74 -12.86 -7.73
N THR A 374 20.70 -11.58 -7.32
CA THR A 374 21.31 -11.12 -6.07
C THR A 374 20.77 -11.88 -4.86
N THR A 375 19.44 -12.06 -4.77
CA THR A 375 18.81 -12.78 -3.67
C THR A 375 19.17 -14.27 -3.67
N LEU A 376 19.22 -14.93 -4.84
CA LEU A 376 19.67 -16.33 -4.95
C LEU A 376 21.11 -16.51 -4.47
N GLY A 377 22.00 -15.57 -4.83
CA GLY A 377 23.40 -15.56 -4.38
C GLY A 377 23.53 -15.34 -2.89
N TYR A 378 22.84 -14.34 -2.33
CA TYR A 378 22.84 -14.03 -0.91
C TYR A 378 22.32 -15.18 -0.05
N LEU A 379 21.23 -15.83 -0.46
CA LEU A 379 20.70 -17.00 0.24
C LEU A 379 21.53 -18.27 -0.03
N SER A 380 22.62 -18.19 -0.79
CA SER A 380 23.49 -19.33 -1.12
C SER A 380 22.76 -20.49 -1.83
N TYR A 381 21.69 -20.22 -2.59
CA TYR A 381 20.99 -21.25 -3.37
C TYR A 381 21.78 -21.65 -4.63
N ILE A 382 22.52 -20.71 -5.22
CA ILE A 382 23.45 -20.94 -6.33
C ILE A 382 24.82 -20.36 -5.99
N SER A 383 25.86 -20.74 -6.74
CA SER A 383 27.22 -20.25 -6.47
C SER A 383 27.32 -18.74 -6.71
N PRO A 384 28.22 -18.02 -6.00
CA PRO A 384 28.43 -16.59 -6.23
C PRO A 384 28.71 -16.25 -7.69
N THR A 385 29.52 -17.06 -8.36
CA THR A 385 29.87 -16.92 -9.79
C THR A 385 28.69 -17.12 -10.76
N GLN A 386 27.63 -17.80 -10.33
CA GLN A 386 26.40 -17.98 -11.11
C GLN A 386 25.34 -16.91 -10.77
N ALA A 387 25.41 -16.31 -9.59
CA ALA A 387 24.45 -15.31 -9.13
C ALA A 387 24.85 -13.88 -9.51
N PHE A 388 26.03 -13.46 -9.07
CA PHE A 388 26.42 -12.06 -9.02
C PHE A 388 26.73 -11.48 -10.41
N PRO A 389 27.55 -12.12 -11.27
CA PRO A 389 27.81 -11.57 -12.60
C PRO A 389 26.55 -11.34 -13.47
N PRO A 390 25.57 -12.27 -13.54
CA PRO A 390 24.28 -11.96 -14.17
C PRO A 390 23.53 -10.81 -13.50
N ALA A 391 23.48 -10.76 -12.16
CA ALA A 391 22.83 -9.67 -11.44
C ALA A 391 23.41 -8.30 -11.82
N LYS A 392 24.73 -8.18 -11.83
CA LYS A 392 25.46 -6.99 -12.26
C LYS A 392 25.10 -6.56 -13.67
N ASN A 393 25.12 -7.50 -14.61
CA ASN A 393 24.85 -7.22 -16.02
C ASN A 393 23.41 -6.70 -16.21
N TYR A 394 22.43 -7.28 -15.51
CA TYR A 394 21.06 -6.80 -15.58
C TYR A 394 20.86 -5.45 -14.86
N ALA A 395 21.53 -5.21 -13.74
CA ALA A 395 21.51 -3.91 -13.08
C ALA A 395 22.08 -2.82 -13.99
N LEU A 396 23.23 -3.09 -14.64
CA LEU A 396 23.82 -2.17 -15.62
C LEU A 396 22.90 -1.94 -16.82
N LYS A 397 22.22 -2.99 -17.31
CA LYS A 397 21.26 -2.83 -18.41
C LYS A 397 20.05 -1.99 -18.02
N ALA A 398 19.54 -2.17 -16.80
CA ALA A 398 18.47 -1.34 -16.25
C ALA A 398 18.91 0.14 -16.19
N LEU A 399 20.14 0.42 -15.74
CA LEU A 399 20.69 1.77 -15.66
C LEU A 399 21.03 2.39 -17.02
N GLU A 400 21.36 1.58 -18.03
CA GLU A 400 21.50 2.05 -19.42
C GLU A 400 20.17 2.57 -19.97
N LEU A 401 19.07 1.92 -19.61
CA LEU A 401 17.72 2.28 -20.04
C LEU A 401 17.13 3.42 -19.20
N ASP A 402 17.36 3.40 -17.89
CA ASP A 402 16.92 4.43 -16.95
C ASP A 402 17.94 4.60 -15.80
N PRO A 403 18.81 5.62 -15.87
CA PRO A 403 19.81 5.90 -14.84
C PRO A 403 19.24 6.53 -13.57
N SER A 404 17.91 6.70 -13.47
CA SER A 404 17.23 7.23 -12.28
C SER A 404 16.65 6.14 -11.39
N LEU A 405 16.78 4.86 -11.77
CA LEU A 405 16.29 3.72 -10.99
C LEU A 405 17.15 3.45 -9.74
N ALA A 406 16.65 3.88 -8.58
CA ALA A 406 17.29 3.63 -7.29
C ALA A 406 17.47 2.13 -7.01
N GLU A 407 16.53 1.29 -7.42
CA GLU A 407 16.57 -0.18 -7.26
C GLU A 407 17.77 -0.79 -7.99
N ALA A 408 18.01 -0.36 -9.24
CA ALA A 408 19.11 -0.87 -10.04
C ALA A 408 20.47 -0.43 -9.49
N HIS A 409 20.58 0.82 -9.00
CA HIS A 409 21.77 1.28 -8.27
C HIS A 409 22.01 0.46 -6.99
N ALA A 410 20.98 0.19 -6.19
CA ALA A 410 21.10 -0.61 -4.97
C ALA A 410 21.57 -2.05 -5.26
N SER A 411 21.07 -2.67 -6.32
CA SER A 411 21.48 -4.03 -6.72
C SER A 411 22.89 -4.07 -7.31
N LEU A 412 23.29 -3.05 -8.08
CA LEU A 412 24.68 -2.91 -8.54
C LEU A 412 25.66 -2.71 -7.37
N ALA A 413 25.27 -1.90 -6.38
CA ALA A 413 26.03 -1.70 -5.15
C ALA A 413 26.23 -3.01 -4.38
N TYR A 414 25.17 -3.81 -4.28
CA TYR A 414 25.18 -5.10 -3.59
C TYR A 414 26.15 -6.09 -4.25
N ASP A 415 26.15 -6.15 -5.58
CA ASP A 415 27.08 -6.97 -6.36
C ASP A 415 28.54 -6.54 -6.16
N LYS A 416 28.81 -5.24 -6.31
CA LYS A 416 30.12 -4.64 -6.06
C LYS A 416 30.65 -4.96 -4.67
N PHE A 417 29.77 -4.89 -3.67
CA PHE A 417 30.09 -5.19 -2.28
C PHE A 417 30.37 -6.68 -2.05
N TYR A 418 29.44 -7.57 -2.40
CA TYR A 418 29.50 -8.97 -2.00
C TYR A 418 30.36 -9.87 -2.90
N PHE A 419 30.53 -9.51 -4.17
CA PHE A 419 31.21 -10.35 -5.15
C PHE A 419 32.50 -9.73 -5.69
N ASP A 420 32.43 -8.52 -6.23
CA ASP A 420 33.62 -7.85 -6.77
C ASP A 420 34.61 -7.48 -5.65
N TRP A 421 34.10 -7.25 -4.44
CA TRP A 421 34.78 -6.62 -3.30
C TRP A 421 35.30 -5.21 -3.64
N ASP A 422 34.57 -4.53 -4.53
CA ASP A 422 34.76 -3.12 -4.87
C ASP A 422 34.07 -2.25 -3.81
N TRP A 423 34.71 -2.11 -2.66
CA TRP A 423 34.15 -1.39 -1.52
C TRP A 423 33.83 0.07 -1.83
N ALA A 424 34.72 0.76 -2.54
CA ALA A 424 34.55 2.17 -2.89
C ALA A 424 33.44 2.35 -3.92
N GLY A 425 33.41 1.52 -4.97
CA GLY A 425 32.35 1.56 -5.97
C GLY A 425 30.99 1.18 -5.39
N ALA A 426 30.91 0.22 -4.47
CA ALA A 426 29.66 -0.13 -3.80
C ALA A 426 29.06 1.06 -3.03
N GLU A 427 29.88 1.81 -2.30
CA GLU A 427 29.40 2.99 -1.56
C GLU A 427 28.85 4.09 -2.47
N VAL A 428 29.51 4.34 -3.61
CA VAL A 428 29.02 5.29 -4.61
C VAL A 428 27.62 4.92 -5.07
N GLU A 429 27.40 3.65 -5.41
CA GLU A 429 26.11 3.17 -5.92
C GLU A 429 25.03 3.14 -4.82
N PHE A 430 25.36 2.76 -3.59
CA PHE A 430 24.40 2.82 -2.46
C PHE A 430 23.96 4.25 -2.18
N ARG A 431 24.90 5.20 -2.12
CA ARG A 431 24.56 6.62 -1.93
C ARG A 431 23.73 7.14 -3.09
N ARG A 432 24.05 6.76 -4.33
CA ARG A 432 23.27 7.16 -5.49
C ARG A 432 21.82 6.66 -5.43
N ALA A 433 21.61 5.41 -5.00
CA ALA A 433 20.27 4.87 -4.79
C ALA A 433 19.47 5.70 -3.76
N ILE A 434 20.09 6.07 -2.64
CA ILE A 434 19.46 6.88 -1.59
C ILE A 434 19.21 8.32 -2.07
N GLU A 435 20.14 8.92 -2.82
CA GLU A 435 19.95 10.26 -3.42
C GLU A 435 18.77 10.30 -4.38
N LEU A 436 18.60 9.26 -5.20
CA LEU A 436 17.49 9.14 -6.15
C LEU A 436 16.15 8.88 -5.43
N ASN A 437 16.17 8.12 -4.33
CA ASN A 437 14.99 7.83 -3.54
C ASN A 437 15.31 7.58 -2.05
N ASP A 438 15.31 8.66 -1.25
CA ASP A 438 15.50 8.62 0.23
C ASP A 438 14.37 7.87 0.97
N ARG A 439 13.28 7.54 0.28
CA ARG A 439 12.19 6.72 0.84
C ARG A 439 12.36 5.24 0.54
N TYR A 440 13.39 4.85 -0.22
CA TYR A 440 13.63 3.46 -0.55
C TYR A 440 14.27 2.71 0.62
N ALA A 441 13.43 2.13 1.48
CA ALA A 441 13.85 1.43 2.70
C ALA A 441 14.93 0.37 2.45
N THR A 442 14.85 -0.37 1.34
CA THR A 442 15.84 -1.41 0.98
C THR A 442 17.22 -0.82 0.70
N ALA A 443 17.34 0.36 0.10
CA ALA A 443 18.65 0.99 -0.13
C ALA A 443 19.32 1.36 1.21
N HIS A 444 18.58 1.95 2.15
CA HIS A 444 19.08 2.22 3.50
C HIS A 444 19.45 0.92 4.24
N GLN A 445 18.62 -0.12 4.13
CA GLN A 445 18.89 -1.44 4.73
C GLN A 445 20.18 -2.06 4.16
N TRP A 446 20.38 -2.07 2.85
CA TRP A 446 21.57 -2.70 2.28
C TRP A 446 22.83 -1.85 2.49
N TYR A 447 22.68 -0.52 2.47
CA TYR A 447 23.78 0.38 2.82
C TYR A 447 24.20 0.22 4.28
N SER A 448 23.26 0.01 5.22
CA SER A 448 23.61 -0.27 6.62
C SER A 448 24.47 -1.53 6.75
N ILE A 449 24.13 -2.59 6.03
CA ILE A 449 24.88 -3.85 6.01
C ILE A 449 26.30 -3.61 5.47
N TYR A 450 26.44 -2.87 4.37
CA TYR A 450 27.73 -2.46 3.83
C TYR A 450 28.56 -1.62 4.84
N LEU A 451 27.94 -0.66 5.52
CA LEU A 451 28.57 0.16 6.56
C LEU A 451 29.06 -0.72 7.73
N GLN A 452 28.27 -1.71 8.15
CA GLN A 452 28.64 -2.64 9.20
C GLN A 452 29.87 -3.48 8.81
N ALA A 453 29.88 -4.02 7.57
CA ALA A 453 30.99 -4.83 7.06
C ALA A 453 32.27 -3.99 6.87
N SER A 454 32.14 -2.78 6.34
CA SER A 454 33.24 -1.82 6.16
C SER A 454 33.74 -1.22 7.48
N GLY A 455 33.07 -1.51 8.60
CA GLY A 455 33.56 -1.21 9.93
C GLY A 455 33.09 0.11 10.53
N ARG A 456 31.98 0.63 10.05
CA ARG A 456 31.31 1.87 10.49
C ARG A 456 29.98 1.56 11.19
N PRO A 457 29.99 0.91 12.37
CA PRO A 457 28.77 0.40 13.01
C PRO A 457 27.79 1.51 13.43
N ASP A 458 28.29 2.70 13.81
CA ASP A 458 27.42 3.81 14.22
C ASP A 458 26.64 4.40 13.03
N GLU A 459 27.30 4.51 11.86
CA GLU A 459 26.64 4.89 10.61
C GLU A 459 25.65 3.80 10.18
N ALA A 460 26.07 2.53 10.22
CA ALA A 460 25.22 1.39 9.91
C ALA A 460 23.93 1.41 10.76
N PHE A 461 24.06 1.63 12.06
CA PHE A 461 22.90 1.65 12.94
C PHE A 461 21.95 2.82 12.63
N ARG A 462 22.45 3.98 12.20
CA ARG A 462 21.57 5.08 11.75
C ARG A 462 20.79 4.70 10.50
N GLU A 463 21.46 4.13 9.50
CA GLU A 463 20.82 3.76 8.24
C GLU A 463 19.75 2.67 8.41
N ILE A 464 20.01 1.65 9.24
CA ILE A 464 18.98 0.62 9.49
C ILE A 464 17.79 1.17 10.29
N GLN A 465 18.00 2.18 11.14
CA GLN A 465 16.90 2.87 11.81
C GLN A 465 16.05 3.68 10.84
N LEU A 466 16.68 4.39 9.90
CA LEU A 466 15.95 5.04 8.81
C LEU A 466 15.15 4.04 7.99
N ALA A 467 15.74 2.90 7.63
CA ALA A 467 15.03 1.83 6.94
C ALA A 467 13.79 1.36 7.72
N ARG A 468 13.91 1.20 9.05
CA ARG A 468 12.78 0.85 9.93
C ARG A 468 11.73 1.97 10.01
N GLU A 469 12.13 3.23 10.05
CA GLU A 469 11.17 4.35 10.04
C GLU A 469 10.38 4.39 8.72
N ARG A 470 11.01 4.04 7.60
CA ARG A 470 10.34 3.93 6.30
C ARG A 470 9.44 2.70 6.22
N ASP A 471 9.86 1.56 6.75
CA ASP A 471 9.15 0.27 6.67
C ASP A 471 9.13 -0.47 8.03
N PRO A 472 8.33 -0.01 9.01
CA PRO A 472 8.43 -0.45 10.41
C PRO A 472 8.04 -1.91 10.61
N LEU A 473 7.21 -2.44 9.72
CA LEU A 473 6.68 -3.79 9.79
C LEU A 473 7.46 -4.77 8.87
N SER A 474 8.58 -4.35 8.28
CA SER A 474 9.45 -5.25 7.52
C SER A 474 10.16 -6.26 8.42
N LEU A 475 9.88 -7.55 8.22
CA LEU A 475 10.54 -8.62 8.96
C LEU A 475 12.04 -8.67 8.68
N SER A 476 12.45 -8.41 7.43
CA SER A 476 13.86 -8.40 7.02
C SER A 476 14.62 -7.26 7.70
N ILE A 477 14.12 -6.03 7.66
CA ILE A 477 14.76 -4.88 8.30
C ILE A 477 14.86 -5.09 9.81
N ASN A 478 13.79 -5.56 10.46
CA ASN A 478 13.83 -5.81 11.90
C ASN A 478 14.75 -6.97 12.28
N THR A 479 14.94 -7.96 11.41
CA THR A 479 15.94 -9.03 11.57
C THR A 479 17.35 -8.48 11.42
N ASP A 480 17.57 -7.57 10.46
CA ASP A 480 18.87 -6.96 10.22
C ASP A 480 19.29 -6.01 11.36
N ILE A 481 18.36 -5.43 12.12
CA ILE A 481 18.70 -4.77 13.38
C ILE A 481 19.31 -5.78 14.37
N GLY A 482 18.71 -6.97 14.50
CA GLY A 482 19.27 -8.07 15.31
C GLY A 482 20.65 -8.53 14.81
N PHE A 483 20.83 -8.59 13.48
CA PHE A 483 22.12 -8.81 12.83
C PHE A 483 23.16 -7.77 13.22
N HIS A 484 22.83 -6.47 13.18
CA HIS A 484 23.75 -5.40 13.55
C HIS A 484 24.16 -5.52 15.02
N LEU A 485 23.19 -5.77 15.91
CA LEU A 485 23.43 -6.00 17.34
C LEU A 485 24.36 -7.22 17.55
N TYR A 486 24.15 -8.31 16.80
CA TYR A 486 25.02 -9.48 16.82
C TYR A 486 26.48 -9.15 16.46
N TYR A 487 26.71 -8.45 15.34
CA TYR A 487 28.07 -8.08 14.92
C TYR A 487 28.72 -7.03 15.81
N ASN A 488 27.91 -6.24 16.52
CA ASN A 488 28.36 -5.33 17.58
C ASN A 488 28.54 -6.03 18.94
N ARG A 489 28.35 -7.36 19.01
CA ARG A 489 28.47 -8.20 20.21
C ARG A 489 27.46 -7.85 21.32
N GLN A 490 26.35 -7.21 20.96
CA GLN A 490 25.26 -6.86 21.85
C GLN A 490 24.21 -7.99 21.84
N TYR A 491 24.62 -9.19 22.27
CA TYR A 491 23.85 -10.42 22.06
C TYR A 491 22.50 -10.45 22.78
N ASP A 492 22.41 -9.89 24.00
CA ASP A 492 21.14 -9.86 24.74
C ASP A 492 20.10 -8.96 24.05
N GLU A 493 20.53 -7.83 23.51
CA GLU A 493 19.65 -6.94 22.72
C GLU A 493 19.31 -7.55 21.36
N ALA A 494 20.26 -8.26 20.73
CA ALA A 494 19.98 -9.01 19.51
C ALA A 494 18.89 -10.06 19.74
N ILE A 495 18.98 -10.83 20.83
CA ILE A 495 17.97 -11.83 21.21
C ILE A 495 16.60 -11.20 21.38
N LYS A 496 16.48 -10.10 22.15
CA LYS A 496 15.22 -9.38 22.34
C LYS A 496 14.62 -8.88 21.02
N GLN A 497 15.44 -8.25 20.18
CA GLN A 497 15.02 -7.75 18.89
C GLN A 497 14.52 -8.89 18.00
N LEU A 498 15.24 -10.01 17.92
CA LEU A 498 14.88 -11.14 17.07
C LEU A 498 13.63 -11.88 17.58
N GLN A 499 13.45 -11.97 18.90
CA GLN A 499 12.21 -12.48 19.49
C GLN A 499 11.01 -11.61 19.11
N SER A 500 11.14 -10.27 19.09
CA SER A 500 10.06 -9.39 18.62
C SER A 500 9.69 -9.62 17.15
N VAL A 501 10.64 -10.05 16.31
CA VAL A 501 10.37 -10.47 14.93
C VAL A 501 9.53 -11.75 14.90
N LEU A 502 9.85 -12.71 15.77
CA LEU A 502 9.12 -13.97 15.87
C LEU A 502 7.72 -13.80 16.49
N GLU A 503 7.50 -12.76 17.29
CA GLU A 503 6.15 -12.35 17.72
C GLU A 503 5.31 -11.84 16.53
N MET A 504 5.93 -11.16 15.56
CA MET A 504 5.26 -10.71 14.34
C MET A 504 5.00 -11.85 13.34
N LYS A 505 5.99 -12.74 13.15
CA LYS A 505 5.88 -13.92 12.31
C LYS A 505 6.71 -15.07 12.89
N LYS A 506 6.01 -16.02 13.50
CA LYS A 506 6.61 -17.13 14.25
C LYS A 506 7.56 -18.00 13.42
N ASP A 507 7.28 -18.18 12.13
CA ASP A 507 7.99 -19.10 11.23
C ASP A 507 8.98 -18.37 10.29
N PHE A 508 9.52 -17.21 10.69
CA PHE A 508 10.43 -16.44 9.84
C PHE A 508 11.88 -16.98 9.92
N PRO A 509 12.42 -17.64 8.87
CA PRO A 509 13.65 -18.44 9.02
C PRO A 509 14.91 -17.62 9.32
N LEU A 510 15.01 -16.41 8.76
CA LEU A 510 16.18 -15.57 8.99
C LEU A 510 16.26 -15.06 10.44
N ALA A 511 15.11 -14.81 11.10
CA ALA A 511 15.10 -14.44 12.51
C ALA A 511 15.59 -15.61 13.39
N HIS A 512 15.12 -16.83 13.12
CA HIS A 512 15.61 -18.04 13.80
C HIS A 512 17.13 -18.25 13.60
N LEU A 513 17.64 -18.05 12.38
CA LEU A 513 19.09 -18.15 12.12
C LEU A 513 19.90 -17.19 13.00
N TRP A 514 19.54 -15.91 13.03
CA TRP A 514 20.28 -14.93 13.81
C TRP A 514 20.05 -15.08 15.31
N LEU A 515 18.89 -15.58 15.73
CA LEU A 515 18.59 -15.86 17.13
C LEU A 515 19.44 -17.04 17.62
N GLY A 516 19.51 -18.11 16.81
CA GLY A 516 20.38 -19.26 17.08
C GLY A 516 21.86 -18.88 17.12
N ARG A 517 22.32 -18.02 16.19
CA ARG A 517 23.69 -17.47 16.24
C ARG A 517 23.94 -16.64 17.48
N SER A 518 22.97 -15.85 17.95
CA SER A 518 23.10 -15.05 19.16
C SER A 518 23.17 -15.94 20.41
N TYR A 519 22.30 -16.95 20.52
CA TYR A 519 22.37 -17.96 21.58
C TYR A 519 23.68 -18.74 21.59
N GLN A 520 24.20 -19.08 20.40
CA GLN A 520 25.49 -19.72 20.24
C GLN A 520 26.62 -18.88 20.87
N GLN A 521 26.63 -17.56 20.67
CA GLN A 521 27.70 -16.70 21.20
C GLN A 521 27.68 -16.54 22.72
N ILE A 522 26.51 -16.66 23.35
CA ILE A 522 26.38 -16.62 24.81
C ILE A 522 26.43 -18.03 25.45
N GLY A 523 26.78 -19.06 24.68
CA GLY A 523 26.96 -20.44 25.17
C GLY A 523 25.66 -21.22 25.40
N LYS A 524 24.50 -20.68 25.00
CA LYS A 524 23.19 -21.36 25.07
C LYS A 524 22.99 -22.29 23.88
N TYR A 525 23.83 -23.32 23.78
CA TYR A 525 23.91 -24.18 22.60
C TYR A 525 22.64 -25.00 22.32
N ASN A 526 21.90 -25.43 23.35
CA ASN A 526 20.65 -26.16 23.15
C ASN A 526 19.55 -25.27 22.57
N ASP A 527 19.42 -24.04 23.08
CA ASP A 527 18.49 -23.05 22.52
C ASP A 527 18.86 -22.75 21.07
N ALA A 528 20.16 -22.54 20.79
CA ALA A 528 20.64 -22.32 19.43
C ALA A 528 20.29 -23.46 18.46
N LEU A 529 20.45 -24.72 18.88
CA LEU A 529 20.06 -25.88 18.07
C LEU A 529 18.54 -25.94 17.85
N GLY A 530 17.74 -25.57 18.85
CA GLY A 530 16.29 -25.46 18.71
C GLY A 530 15.90 -24.46 17.62
N GLU A 531 16.54 -23.28 17.61
CA GLU A 531 16.32 -22.28 16.56
C GLU A 531 16.77 -22.75 15.18
N PHE A 532 17.93 -23.41 15.07
CA PHE A 532 18.40 -23.95 13.79
C PHE A 532 17.52 -25.08 13.24
N GLN A 533 16.83 -25.82 14.11
CA GLN A 533 15.81 -26.78 13.67
C GLN A 533 14.63 -26.06 13.00
N GLN A 534 14.17 -24.91 13.53
CA GLN A 534 13.12 -24.13 12.88
C GLN A 534 13.54 -23.62 11.49
N VAL A 535 14.82 -23.30 11.31
CA VAL A 535 15.36 -22.94 9.99
C VAL A 535 15.34 -24.14 9.04
N GLU A 536 15.75 -25.31 9.51
CA GLU A 536 15.75 -26.55 8.70
C GLU A 536 14.32 -26.93 8.28
N ASP A 537 13.32 -26.73 9.14
CA ASP A 537 11.92 -27.00 8.83
C ASP A 537 11.38 -26.11 7.71
N ALA A 538 11.93 -24.90 7.53
CA ALA A 538 11.50 -23.94 6.51
C ALA A 538 12.34 -23.96 5.23
N PHE A 539 13.66 -24.14 5.35
CA PHE A 539 14.63 -24.10 4.25
C PHE A 539 15.38 -25.45 4.12
N HIS A 540 14.64 -26.56 4.07
CA HIS A 540 15.18 -27.92 4.03
C HIS A 540 16.50 -28.08 3.24
N GLY A 541 17.54 -28.55 3.93
CA GLY A 541 18.87 -28.75 3.37
C GLY A 541 19.57 -27.44 3.01
N TRP A 542 19.39 -26.39 3.81
CA TRP A 542 20.13 -25.14 3.63
C TRP A 542 21.51 -25.22 4.30
N ALA A 543 22.55 -25.23 3.47
CA ALA A 543 23.93 -25.44 3.89
C ALA A 543 24.40 -24.49 5.01
N VAL A 544 23.88 -23.25 5.04
CA VAL A 544 24.26 -22.24 6.05
C VAL A 544 23.79 -22.63 7.46
N SER A 545 22.57 -23.18 7.59
CA SER A 545 22.05 -23.65 8.88
C SER A 545 22.77 -24.92 9.35
N LEU A 546 22.95 -25.88 8.43
CA LEU A 546 23.70 -27.12 8.70
C LEU A 546 25.12 -26.83 9.21
N ALA A 547 25.83 -25.90 8.58
CA ALA A 547 27.16 -25.48 9.02
C ALA A 547 27.16 -24.90 10.44
N ALA A 548 26.11 -24.16 10.83
CA ALA A 548 25.99 -23.62 12.19
C ALA A 548 25.76 -24.74 13.23
N VAL A 549 24.94 -25.74 12.90
CA VAL A 549 24.77 -26.96 13.72
C VAL A 549 26.09 -27.72 13.86
N GLY A 550 26.83 -27.90 12.76
CA GLY A 550 28.15 -28.55 12.77
C GLY A 550 29.16 -27.81 13.64
N PHE A 551 29.20 -26.47 13.54
CA PHE A 551 30.04 -25.63 14.40
C PHE A 551 29.73 -25.86 15.88
N ILE A 552 28.44 -25.81 16.27
CA ILE A 552 28.02 -26.05 17.66
C ILE A 552 28.46 -27.43 18.15
N ASN A 553 28.27 -28.47 17.34
CA ASN A 553 28.70 -29.83 17.70
C ASN A 553 30.22 -29.91 17.90
N GLY A 554 31.00 -29.22 17.06
CA GLY A 554 32.44 -29.13 17.22
C GLY A 554 32.84 -28.49 18.56
N VAL A 555 32.35 -27.28 18.84
CA VAL A 555 32.76 -26.53 20.04
C VAL A 555 32.25 -27.13 21.35
N THR A 556 31.19 -27.95 21.29
CA THR A 556 30.67 -28.69 22.44
C THR A 556 31.31 -30.08 22.63
N GLY A 557 32.31 -30.43 21.81
CA GLY A 557 33.04 -31.71 21.91
C GLY A 557 32.32 -32.90 21.27
N ARG A 558 31.15 -32.69 20.64
CA ARG A 558 30.38 -33.69 19.88
C ARG A 558 31.00 -33.91 18.49
N LYS A 559 32.23 -34.44 18.49
CA LYS A 559 33.07 -34.60 17.29
C LYS A 559 32.43 -35.49 16.23
N ALA A 560 31.79 -36.59 16.63
CA ALA A 560 31.18 -37.52 15.70
C ALA A 560 30.00 -36.86 14.94
N GLU A 561 29.20 -36.07 15.65
CA GLU A 561 28.07 -35.33 15.10
C GLU A 561 28.51 -34.21 14.16
N ALA A 562 29.60 -33.49 14.51
CA ALA A 562 30.18 -32.49 13.61
C ALA A 562 30.76 -33.10 12.32
N LEU A 563 31.39 -34.28 12.40
CA LEU A 563 31.86 -35.01 11.22
C LEU A 563 30.69 -35.49 10.34
N LYS A 564 29.60 -35.97 10.93
CA LYS A 564 28.37 -36.29 10.18
C LYS A 564 27.79 -35.08 9.44
N VAL A 565 27.90 -33.88 10.01
CA VAL A 565 27.48 -32.65 9.32
C VAL A 565 28.39 -32.39 8.11
N LEU A 566 29.70 -32.60 8.21
CA LEU A 566 30.61 -32.48 7.06
C LEU A 566 30.28 -33.49 5.96
N GLU A 567 29.97 -34.74 6.31
CA GLU A 567 29.50 -35.76 5.38
C GLU A 567 28.18 -35.34 4.71
N ALA A 568 27.23 -34.82 5.49
CA ALA A 568 25.96 -34.32 4.95
C ALA A 568 26.15 -33.13 4.00
N LEU A 569 27.07 -32.21 4.31
CA LEU A 569 27.44 -31.09 3.44
C LEU A 569 28.13 -31.56 2.16
N ASP A 570 28.97 -32.60 2.22
CA ASP A 570 29.59 -33.22 1.04
C ASP A 570 28.52 -33.86 0.13
N GLU A 571 27.63 -34.68 0.70
CA GLU A 571 26.52 -35.27 -0.06
C GLU A 571 25.57 -34.22 -0.66
N LEU A 572 25.32 -33.13 0.07
CA LEU A 572 24.52 -32.01 -0.42
C LEU A 572 25.20 -31.30 -1.59
N SER A 573 26.53 -31.17 -1.55
CA SER A 573 27.33 -30.50 -2.59
C SER A 573 27.24 -31.19 -3.96
N LYS A 574 26.88 -32.48 -3.98
CA LYS A 574 26.64 -33.26 -5.21
C LYS A 574 25.32 -32.87 -5.89
N LYS A 575 24.42 -32.18 -5.19
CA LYS A 575 23.06 -31.84 -5.66
C LYS A 575 22.83 -30.34 -5.81
N ARG A 576 23.47 -29.53 -4.97
CA ARG A 576 23.31 -28.07 -4.96
C ARG A 576 24.56 -27.38 -4.45
N PHE A 577 24.62 -26.06 -4.60
CA PHE A 577 25.75 -25.28 -4.08
C PHE A 577 25.85 -25.38 -2.55
N VAL A 578 27.07 -25.61 -2.06
CA VAL A 578 27.41 -25.60 -0.64
C VAL A 578 28.57 -24.64 -0.46
N THR A 579 28.37 -23.59 0.34
CA THR A 579 29.40 -22.58 0.54
C THR A 579 30.60 -23.13 1.32
N SER A 580 31.81 -22.97 0.78
CA SER A 580 33.04 -23.37 1.45
C SER A 580 33.28 -22.63 2.77
N TYR A 581 32.71 -21.43 2.94
CA TYR A 581 32.73 -20.69 4.21
C TYR A 581 32.01 -21.46 5.33
N GLY A 582 30.89 -22.13 5.01
CA GLY A 582 30.16 -22.97 5.96
C GLY A 582 30.94 -24.21 6.37
N VAL A 583 31.60 -24.86 5.41
CA VAL A 583 32.47 -26.01 5.69
C VAL A 583 33.65 -25.61 6.58
N ALA A 584 34.27 -24.46 6.31
CA ALA A 584 35.32 -23.91 7.14
C ALA A 584 34.87 -23.67 8.59
N LEU A 585 33.63 -23.19 8.80
CA LEU A 585 33.08 -23.01 10.15
C LEU A 585 33.01 -24.34 10.91
N VAL A 586 32.57 -25.43 10.28
CA VAL A 586 32.50 -26.73 10.98
C VAL A 586 33.90 -27.21 11.41
N TYR A 587 34.90 -27.07 10.54
CA TYR A 587 36.29 -27.37 10.90
C TYR A 587 36.85 -26.46 12.00
N ALA A 588 36.46 -25.18 12.01
CA ALA A 588 36.83 -24.25 13.06
C ALA A 588 36.25 -24.67 14.41
N GLY A 589 34.97 -25.08 14.44
CA GLY A 589 34.33 -25.62 15.63
C GLY A 589 35.02 -26.89 16.15
N LEU A 590 35.52 -27.74 15.24
CA LEU A 590 36.32 -28.93 15.57
C LEU A 590 37.75 -28.63 16.03
N GLY A 591 38.18 -27.37 16.03
CA GLY A 591 39.55 -26.96 16.36
C GLY A 591 40.59 -27.31 15.29
N GLN A 592 40.16 -27.71 14.08
CA GLN A 592 41.05 -28.14 12.99
C GLN A 592 41.49 -26.94 12.15
N LYS A 593 42.44 -26.16 12.67
CA LYS A 593 42.88 -24.89 12.06
C LYS A 593 43.37 -25.04 10.62
N ASP A 594 44.14 -26.08 10.32
CA ASP A 594 44.70 -26.27 8.97
C ASP A 594 43.60 -26.51 7.93
N GLN A 595 42.64 -27.39 8.25
CA GLN A 595 41.47 -27.61 7.40
C GLN A 595 40.61 -26.35 7.28
N THR A 596 40.45 -25.61 8.39
CA THR A 596 39.72 -24.34 8.37
C THR A 596 40.30 -23.37 7.33
N PHE A 597 41.63 -23.21 7.28
CA PHE A 597 42.26 -22.34 6.29
C PHE A 597 42.22 -22.89 4.87
N VAL A 598 42.27 -24.22 4.67
CA VAL A 598 42.03 -24.81 3.33
C VAL A 598 40.67 -24.38 2.80
N TRP A 599 39.62 -24.51 3.61
CA TRP A 599 38.26 -24.18 3.21
C TRP A 599 37.99 -22.67 3.14
N LEU A 600 38.63 -21.85 3.97
CA LEU A 600 38.56 -20.39 3.84
C LEU A 600 39.25 -19.88 2.56
N ASN A 601 40.38 -20.48 2.15
CA ASN A 601 41.00 -20.16 0.87
C ASN A 601 40.11 -20.59 -0.30
N LYS A 602 39.50 -21.77 -0.21
CA LYS A 602 38.50 -22.19 -1.22
C LYS A 602 37.31 -21.23 -1.28
N ALA A 603 36.82 -20.75 -0.13
CA ALA A 603 35.77 -19.74 -0.08
C ALA A 603 36.19 -18.42 -0.73
N PHE A 604 37.47 -18.05 -0.65
CA PHE A 604 38.02 -16.87 -1.34
C PHE A 604 38.01 -17.08 -2.85
N ASP A 605 38.49 -18.22 -3.31
CA ASP A 605 38.54 -18.54 -4.74
C ASP A 605 37.11 -18.63 -5.34
N GLU A 606 36.15 -19.08 -4.55
CA GLU A 606 34.72 -19.12 -4.89
C GLU A 606 34.01 -17.75 -4.84
N ARG A 607 34.70 -16.69 -4.40
CA ARG A 607 34.10 -15.37 -4.11
C ARG A 607 32.91 -15.47 -3.17
N SER A 608 33.04 -16.26 -2.10
CA SER A 608 31.98 -16.40 -1.10
C SER A 608 31.59 -15.04 -0.52
N HIS A 609 30.33 -14.67 -0.69
CA HIS A 609 29.79 -13.40 -0.17
C HIS A 609 29.88 -13.30 1.36
N TRP A 610 30.03 -14.42 2.08
CA TRP A 610 30.22 -14.39 3.54
C TRP A 610 31.59 -13.83 3.97
N LEU A 611 32.59 -13.80 3.08
CA LEU A 611 33.93 -13.33 3.42
C LEU A 611 34.01 -11.84 3.76
N VAL A 612 33.03 -11.04 3.32
CA VAL A 612 32.93 -9.63 3.73
C VAL A 612 32.71 -9.46 5.24
N TRP A 613 32.38 -10.55 5.95
CA TRP A 613 32.24 -10.55 7.41
C TRP A 613 33.47 -11.07 8.16
N LEU A 614 34.53 -11.48 7.45
CA LEU A 614 35.68 -12.16 8.05
C LEU A 614 36.30 -11.38 9.22
N LYS A 615 36.46 -10.05 9.09
CA LYS A 615 36.97 -9.19 10.17
C LYS A 615 36.02 -9.07 11.37
N ARG A 616 34.72 -9.32 11.23
CA ARG A 616 33.68 -8.97 12.21
C ARG A 616 33.00 -10.17 12.85
N ASP A 617 32.90 -11.28 12.14
CA ASP A 617 32.23 -12.50 12.62
C ASP A 617 32.96 -13.08 13.85
N PRO A 618 32.30 -13.14 15.02
CA PRO A 618 32.94 -13.58 16.26
C PRO A 618 33.31 -15.07 16.25
N ARG A 619 32.74 -15.85 15.33
CA ARG A 619 33.08 -17.28 15.17
C ARG A 619 34.53 -17.51 14.74
N TRP A 620 35.20 -16.48 14.23
CA TRP A 620 36.62 -16.51 13.86
C TRP A 620 37.58 -16.00 14.94
N ASP A 621 37.09 -15.60 16.11
CA ASP A 621 37.92 -14.98 17.14
C ASP A 621 39.14 -15.84 17.53
N GLY A 622 38.98 -17.17 17.58
CA GLY A 622 40.06 -18.12 17.86
C GLY A 622 41.15 -18.22 16.78
N LEU A 623 40.97 -17.59 15.61
CA LEU A 623 41.91 -17.58 14.48
C LEU A 623 42.59 -16.21 14.27
N ARG A 624 42.12 -15.14 14.92
CA ARG A 624 42.60 -13.77 14.67
C ARG A 624 44.10 -13.57 14.92
N SER A 625 44.70 -14.36 15.81
CA SER A 625 46.13 -14.33 16.10
C SER A 625 47.00 -15.14 15.13
N ASP A 626 46.40 -15.93 14.24
CA ASP A 626 47.12 -16.74 13.24
C ASP A 626 47.50 -15.86 12.04
N ALA A 627 48.76 -15.92 11.61
CA ALA A 627 49.26 -15.11 10.50
C ALA A 627 48.49 -15.35 9.19
N ARG A 628 47.98 -16.57 8.96
CA ARG A 628 47.18 -16.90 7.77
C ARG A 628 45.85 -16.15 7.76
N PHE A 629 45.28 -15.84 8.93
CA PHE A 629 44.06 -15.05 9.03
C PHE A 629 44.31 -13.61 8.61
N ALA A 630 45.38 -12.98 9.09
CA ALA A 630 45.77 -11.64 8.69
C ALA A 630 46.03 -11.54 7.18
N GLN A 631 46.68 -12.56 6.59
CA GLN A 631 46.90 -12.64 5.14
C GLN A 631 45.59 -12.74 4.36
N LEU A 632 44.64 -13.57 4.81
CA LEU A 632 43.33 -13.69 4.16
C LEU A 632 42.53 -12.39 4.25
N VAL A 633 42.54 -11.73 5.41
CA VAL A 633 41.91 -10.43 5.61
C VAL A 633 42.52 -9.36 4.70
N ALA A 634 43.85 -9.34 4.53
CA ALA A 634 44.53 -8.39 3.64
C ALA A 634 44.11 -8.57 2.18
N ARG A 635 43.85 -9.81 1.73
CA ARG A 635 43.39 -10.10 0.35
C ARG A 635 41.98 -9.61 0.04
N MET A 636 41.16 -9.34 1.07
CA MET A 636 39.78 -8.84 0.91
C MET A 636 39.70 -7.31 0.77
N ASP A 637 40.84 -6.62 0.91
CA ASP A 637 40.98 -5.16 0.76
C ASP A 637 39.92 -4.34 1.51
N PHE A 638 39.63 -4.76 2.75
CA PHE A 638 38.68 -4.06 3.62
C PHE A 638 39.07 -2.57 3.79
N PRO A 639 38.09 -1.65 3.80
CA PRO A 639 38.34 -0.25 4.13
C PRO A 639 39.08 -0.10 5.47
N GLN A 640 39.94 0.92 5.54
CA GLN A 640 40.75 1.22 6.72
C GLN A 640 39.95 1.90 7.83
#